data_AF-A0A151F1D5-F1
#
_entry.id   AF-A0A151F1D5-F1
#
_cell.length_a   1.000
_cell.length_b   1.000
_cell.length_c   1.000
_cell.angle_alpha   90.00
_cell.angle_beta   90.00
_cell.angle_gamma   90.00
#
_symmetry.space_group_name_H-M   'P 1'
#
loop_
_entity.id
_entity.type
_entity.pdbx_description
1 polymer ?
#
loop_
_entity_poly.entity_id
_entity_poly.type
_entity_poly.pdbx_seq_one_letter_code
_entity_poly.pdbx_strand_id
1 'polypeptide(L)'
;MDFEKLGAFYLGKEYDITTGELLDQLLMYDARDLTTHAVCVGMTGSGKTGLCIDLLEEAAIDHVPALIIDPKGDITNLLLTFPELQPEDFKPWINTDDARRKGLTVDDFAAEQADLWRNGLSKWGQDASRIQMLQESADFKIYTPGSDAGIPVSILQSFAAPPLNWDEEAELLRERVKGTVTALLGLIGMDADPVRSREHILLANLIEHFWRNKEDLTLRKLILSIQDPPVRQLGVFDVDTFFPEKERFSLAMNLNNIIASPGFQSWLQGQPLDIPGFLSTPQGKTRHSIFYIAHLSDAERMFFVTMLLNQVITWMRTQPGTTSLRALVYMDEIFGFFPPVANPPSKQPMLTLLKQARAFGVGVVLTTQNPVDLDYKGLTNAGTWFIGRLQTERDKLRVLDGLESASSEAGQALDKSELSKIISDLGKRVFLLHNVHEGAPVTFQTRWAMSYLRGPLTRTQVRQLMGGQPPDKEVKPLPQTKAAAEGPLTVSPSISPDIQQIYLPMRKDVRTAVQDLDIKRLSDVQSQLIYIPSVVGMGFVHFTDTRRKVDEREAFALLLQAGNGVPRWEEAEPIDISPDDILHDPEPDTQFHQLPESMNQQRELKKLQEDLATHIYRNRSITLLYSSVLKEYSHPDESEREFRMRLTQAAREKRDEEVDKLTKKYEKRLRTLGNKLRRAEAKLDKKKAKASSRKQEIAVSVGESVLGMFMGRRSTRTASKAMTKYRQSRTAGMEVKEAEENVEVFQKEMQELEQELKEETALIAAEWDETLQEFEEVPIKPRKSDVQVDMVALAWAPYWSLIYKDRIGEHTTVVPAY
;
A
#
# COMPACT_ATOMS: atom_id res chain seq x y z
N MET A 1 17.55 27.45 0.45
CA MET A 1 16.27 27.23 1.15
C MET A 1 16.32 25.81 1.64
N ASP A 2 15.91 25.57 2.87
CA ASP A 2 16.05 24.27 3.49
C ASP A 2 14.67 23.72 3.84
N PHE A 3 14.27 22.69 3.11
CA PHE A 3 12.96 22.07 3.17
C PHE A 3 13.06 20.55 3.41
N GLU A 4 14.26 20.02 3.68
CA GLU A 4 14.43 18.61 4.05
C GLU A 4 14.09 18.43 5.52
N LYS A 5 12.80 18.19 5.80
CA LYS A 5 12.26 17.93 7.12
C LYS A 5 11.42 16.65 7.07
N LEU A 6 11.87 15.63 7.78
CA LEU A 6 11.13 14.37 7.88
C LEU A 6 9.74 14.60 8.47
N GLY A 7 8.76 13.88 7.94
CA GLY A 7 7.35 14.07 8.29
C GLY A 7 6.74 15.40 7.85
N ALA A 8 7.45 16.24 7.08
CA ALA A 8 6.92 17.50 6.55
C ALA A 8 7.16 17.63 5.05
N PHE A 9 6.09 17.58 4.26
CA PHE A 9 6.14 17.60 2.80
C PHE A 9 6.25 19.02 2.27
N TYR A 10 7.30 19.30 1.50
CA TYR A 10 7.45 20.58 0.82
C TYR A 10 6.58 20.64 -0.43
N LEU A 11 5.42 21.29 -0.32
CA LEU A 11 4.44 21.36 -1.42
C LEU A 11 4.55 22.63 -2.26
N GLY A 12 5.27 23.66 -1.79
CA GLY A 12 5.39 24.93 -2.49
C GLY A 12 5.60 26.10 -1.55
N LYS A 13 5.05 27.27 -1.93
CA LYS A 13 5.18 28.51 -1.17
C LYS A 13 3.83 29.20 -1.04
N GLU A 14 3.62 29.89 0.07
CA GLU A 14 2.43 30.71 0.26
C GLU A 14 2.28 31.75 -0.86
N TYR A 15 1.04 32.04 -1.22
CA TYR A 15 0.70 32.88 -2.36
C TYR A 15 -0.37 33.88 -1.95
N ASP A 16 -0.10 35.17 -2.14
CA ASP A 16 -1.08 36.22 -1.88
C ASP A 16 -1.94 36.43 -3.12
N ILE A 17 -3.22 36.05 -3.02
CA ILE A 17 -4.19 36.17 -4.12
C ILE A 17 -4.52 37.64 -4.42
N THR A 18 -4.44 38.53 -3.44
CA THR A 18 -4.81 39.95 -3.60
C THR A 18 -3.78 40.70 -4.43
N THR A 19 -2.50 40.45 -4.17
CA THR A 19 -1.38 41.06 -4.90
C THR A 19 -0.96 40.24 -6.12
N GLY A 20 -1.28 38.95 -6.15
CA GLY A 20 -0.83 38.01 -7.17
C GLY A 20 0.65 37.66 -7.04
N GLU A 21 1.21 37.75 -5.83
CA GLU A 21 2.63 37.57 -5.56
C GLU A 21 2.91 36.26 -4.80
N LEU A 22 4.00 35.60 -5.19
CA LEU A 22 4.54 34.46 -4.47
C LEU A 22 5.32 34.97 -3.25
N LEU A 23 4.99 34.44 -2.07
CA LEU A 23 5.66 34.79 -0.82
C LEU A 23 6.88 33.89 -0.60
N ASP A 24 7.81 34.32 0.26
CA ASP A 24 9.01 33.53 0.58
C ASP A 24 8.76 32.40 1.59
N GLN A 25 7.57 32.37 2.22
CA GLN A 25 7.17 31.32 3.15
C GLN A 25 6.92 29.99 2.45
N LEU A 26 7.66 28.96 2.87
CA LEU A 26 7.51 27.59 2.38
C LEU A 26 6.23 26.96 2.97
N LEU A 27 5.46 26.29 2.13
CA LEU A 27 4.37 25.43 2.59
C LEU A 27 4.94 24.05 2.93
N MET A 28 5.17 23.82 4.23
CA MET A 28 5.60 22.55 4.81
C MET A 28 4.39 21.84 5.40
N TYR A 29 3.86 20.85 4.70
CA TYR A 29 2.65 20.13 5.08
C TYR A 29 2.97 18.91 5.98
N ASP A 30 2.35 18.80 7.15
CA ASP A 30 2.59 17.66 8.07
C ASP A 30 2.03 16.36 7.48
N ALA A 31 2.91 15.37 7.25
CA ALA A 31 2.54 14.08 6.67
C ALA A 31 1.53 13.31 7.54
N ARG A 32 1.53 13.53 8.86
CA ARG A 32 0.60 12.86 9.80
C ARG A 32 -0.84 13.28 9.56
N ASP A 33 -1.07 14.44 8.97
CA ASP A 33 -2.42 14.92 8.66
C ASP A 33 -3.09 14.07 7.58
N LEU A 34 -2.32 13.34 6.76
CA LEU A 34 -2.84 12.37 5.80
C LEU A 34 -3.44 11.13 6.47
N THR A 35 -3.21 10.89 7.77
CA THR A 35 -3.97 9.89 8.53
C THR A 35 -5.46 10.24 8.59
N THR A 36 -5.80 11.52 8.43
CA THR A 36 -7.18 11.99 8.28
C THR A 36 -7.61 12.14 6.82
N HIS A 37 -6.89 11.56 5.87
CA HIS A 37 -7.21 11.57 4.45
C HIS A 37 -7.15 12.97 3.80
N ALA A 38 -7.03 12.99 2.47
CA ALA A 38 -7.01 14.22 1.70
C ALA A 38 -7.86 14.12 0.43
N VAL A 39 -8.43 15.25 0.02
CA VAL A 39 -9.14 15.41 -1.25
C VAL A 39 -8.49 16.51 -2.06
N CYS A 40 -8.19 16.24 -3.33
CA CYS A 40 -7.70 17.24 -4.28
C CYS A 40 -8.72 17.46 -5.41
N VAL A 41 -9.26 18.67 -5.48
CA VAL A 41 -10.29 19.07 -6.44
C VAL A 41 -9.75 20.16 -7.34
N GLY A 42 -9.94 20.05 -8.65
CA GLY A 42 -9.64 21.13 -9.56
C GLY A 42 -9.94 20.77 -11.01
N MET A 43 -10.31 21.76 -11.82
CA MET A 43 -10.58 21.54 -13.24
C MET A 43 -9.33 21.05 -13.99
N THR A 44 -9.52 20.49 -15.19
CA THR A 44 -8.41 20.19 -16.10
C THR A 44 -7.53 21.43 -16.32
N GLY A 45 -6.22 21.29 -16.14
CA GLY A 45 -5.26 22.38 -16.28
C GLY A 45 -5.07 23.27 -15.05
N SER A 46 -5.81 23.04 -13.95
CA SER A 46 -5.62 23.74 -12.66
C SER A 46 -4.25 23.49 -12.02
N GLY A 47 -3.61 22.36 -12.35
CA GLY A 47 -2.35 21.93 -11.74
C GLY A 47 -2.49 20.73 -10.80
N LYS A 48 -3.71 20.17 -10.65
CA LYS A 48 -4.04 19.05 -9.74
C LYS A 48 -3.02 17.91 -9.77
N THR A 49 -2.73 17.40 -10.97
CA THR A 49 -1.76 16.30 -11.17
C THR A 49 -0.35 16.67 -10.71
N GLY A 50 0.08 17.93 -10.93
CA GLY A 50 1.38 18.41 -10.47
C GLY A 50 1.47 18.40 -8.95
N LEU A 51 0.46 18.95 -8.26
CA LEU A 51 0.39 18.93 -6.79
C LEU A 51 0.39 17.50 -6.23
N CYS A 52 -0.35 16.60 -6.86
CA CYS A 52 -0.41 15.20 -6.41
C CYS A 52 0.92 14.47 -6.61
N ILE A 53 1.64 14.79 -7.69
CA ILE A 53 2.99 14.29 -7.91
C ILE A 53 3.96 14.90 -6.89
N ASP A 54 3.87 16.20 -6.60
CA ASP A 54 4.69 16.84 -5.56
C ASP A 54 4.47 16.12 -4.21
N LEU A 55 3.22 15.84 -3.82
CA LEU A 55 2.90 15.11 -2.60
C LEU A 55 3.47 13.69 -2.59
N LEU A 56 3.35 12.94 -3.69
CA LEU A 56 3.88 11.57 -3.80
C LEU A 56 5.42 11.56 -3.81
N GLU A 57 6.07 12.55 -4.42
CA GLU A 57 7.51 12.71 -4.37
C GLU A 57 8.01 12.94 -2.94
N GLU A 58 7.37 13.84 -2.18
CA GLU A 58 7.74 14.06 -0.77
C GLU A 58 7.44 12.82 0.09
N ALA A 59 6.33 12.12 -0.17
CA ALA A 59 6.03 10.86 0.51
C ALA A 59 7.09 9.78 0.22
N ALA A 60 7.60 9.69 -1.01
CA ALA A 60 8.67 8.76 -1.36
C ALA A 60 9.99 9.12 -0.67
N ILE A 61 10.36 10.41 -0.65
CA ILE A 61 11.56 10.91 0.04
C ILE A 61 11.49 10.61 1.55
N ASP A 62 10.32 10.79 2.16
CA ASP A 62 10.05 10.45 3.56
C ASP A 62 9.75 8.95 3.78
N HIS A 63 10.08 8.09 2.80
CA HIS A 63 9.93 6.64 2.85
C HIS A 63 8.51 6.12 3.18
N VAL A 64 7.47 6.90 2.90
CA VAL A 64 6.06 6.49 2.98
C VAL A 64 5.68 5.70 1.72
N PRO A 65 5.31 4.40 1.85
CA PRO A 65 4.90 3.61 0.71
C PRO A 65 3.51 4.03 0.21
N ALA A 66 3.28 3.85 -1.09
CA ALA A 66 2.03 4.27 -1.73
C ALA A 66 1.48 3.23 -2.71
N LEU A 67 0.18 2.98 -2.61
CA LEU A 67 -0.63 2.29 -3.62
C LEU A 67 -1.36 3.36 -4.43
N ILE A 68 -1.02 3.46 -5.72
CA ILE A 68 -1.43 4.58 -6.57
C ILE A 68 -2.31 4.02 -7.70
N ILE A 69 -3.59 4.37 -7.71
CA ILE A 69 -4.55 3.95 -8.74
C ILE A 69 -4.60 5.05 -9.80
N ASP A 70 -4.18 4.71 -11.03
CA ASP A 70 -4.04 5.66 -12.15
C ASP A 70 -4.90 5.26 -13.36
N PRO A 71 -6.17 5.73 -13.43
CA PRO A 71 -7.05 5.46 -14.56
C PRO A 71 -6.74 6.30 -15.81
N LYS A 72 -5.88 7.33 -15.71
CA LYS A 72 -5.56 8.22 -16.84
C LYS A 72 -4.15 8.02 -17.40
N GLY A 73 -3.25 7.45 -16.62
CA GLY A 73 -1.84 7.26 -16.97
C GLY A 73 -0.96 8.47 -16.68
N ASP A 74 -1.47 9.50 -15.99
CA ASP A 74 -0.75 10.74 -15.71
C ASP A 74 0.29 10.58 -14.58
N ILE A 75 0.02 9.72 -13.61
CA ILE A 75 0.86 9.53 -12.42
C ILE A 75 2.07 8.65 -12.72
N THR A 76 2.01 7.86 -13.80
CA THR A 76 3.18 7.12 -14.32
C THR A 76 4.39 8.02 -14.64
N ASN A 77 4.18 9.34 -14.76
CA ASN A 77 5.26 10.32 -14.88
C ASN A 77 6.21 10.35 -13.68
N LEU A 78 5.84 9.79 -12.51
CA LEU A 78 6.76 9.60 -11.36
C LEU A 78 8.01 8.78 -11.72
N LEU A 79 7.93 7.93 -12.75
CA LEU A 79 9.08 7.16 -13.24
C LEU A 79 9.95 7.96 -14.24
N LEU A 80 9.52 9.15 -14.67
CA LEU A 80 10.28 10.03 -15.56
C LEU A 80 11.15 11.00 -14.76
N THR A 81 12.08 10.43 -14.00
CA THR A 81 13.04 11.17 -13.15
C THR A 81 14.41 11.14 -13.83
N PHE A 82 15.00 12.32 -14.07
CA PHE A 82 16.26 12.47 -14.81
C PHE A 82 17.29 13.23 -13.98
N PRO A 83 18.09 12.54 -13.14
CA PRO A 83 19.02 13.20 -12.22
C PRO A 83 20.03 14.10 -12.91
N GLU A 84 20.56 13.69 -14.07
CA GLU A 84 21.53 14.50 -14.81
C GLU A 84 20.90 15.63 -15.63
N LEU A 85 19.57 15.64 -15.76
CA LEU A 85 18.82 16.62 -16.56
C LEU A 85 19.39 16.78 -17.98
N GLN A 86 19.79 15.68 -18.62
CA GLN A 86 20.35 15.68 -19.97
C GLN A 86 19.22 15.71 -21.01
N PRO A 87 19.36 16.45 -22.12
CA PRO A 87 18.36 16.46 -23.20
C PRO A 87 17.95 15.07 -23.68
N GLU A 88 18.90 14.12 -23.71
CA GLU A 88 18.67 12.76 -24.21
C GLU A 88 17.73 11.93 -23.34
N ASP A 89 17.62 12.26 -22.05
CA ASP A 89 16.68 11.61 -21.15
C ASP A 89 15.24 12.07 -21.42
N PHE A 90 15.04 13.33 -21.81
CA PHE A 90 13.71 13.88 -22.14
C PHE A 90 13.24 13.45 -23.53
N LYS A 91 14.16 13.31 -24.47
CA LYS A 91 13.90 13.07 -25.90
C LYS A 91 12.94 11.90 -26.20
N PRO A 92 12.95 10.76 -25.51
CA PRO A 92 11.98 9.67 -25.76
C PRO A 92 10.55 10.03 -25.32
N TRP A 93 10.40 11.02 -24.44
CA TRP A 93 9.15 11.33 -23.75
C TRP A 93 8.52 12.66 -24.15
N ILE A 94 9.21 13.46 -24.97
CA ILE A 94 8.63 14.69 -25.51
C ILE A 94 7.50 14.38 -26.51
N ASN A 95 6.52 15.28 -26.55
CA ASN A 95 5.49 15.23 -27.57
C ASN A 95 6.00 15.82 -28.88
N THR A 96 6.18 14.98 -29.91
CA THR A 96 6.67 15.40 -31.23
C THR A 96 5.76 16.41 -31.92
N ASP A 97 4.46 16.39 -31.63
CA ASP A 97 3.52 17.37 -32.21
C ASP A 97 3.69 18.76 -31.59
N ASP A 98 4.06 18.83 -30.30
CA ASP A 98 4.34 20.11 -29.65
C ASP A 98 5.66 20.71 -30.15
N ALA A 99 6.67 19.87 -30.39
CA ALA A 99 7.91 20.30 -31.06
C ALA A 99 7.62 20.87 -32.46
N ARG A 100 6.81 20.16 -33.27
CA ARG A 100 6.39 20.62 -34.60
C ARG A 100 5.61 21.94 -34.56
N ARG A 101 4.67 22.09 -33.61
CA ARG A 101 3.89 23.33 -33.44
C ARG A 101 4.75 24.54 -33.10
N LYS A 102 5.86 24.33 -32.37
CA LYS A 102 6.84 25.37 -32.05
C LYS A 102 7.89 25.58 -33.14
N GLY A 103 7.88 24.78 -34.22
CA GLY A 103 8.86 24.86 -35.30
C GLY A 103 10.26 24.38 -34.90
N LEU A 104 10.36 23.54 -33.88
CA LEU A 104 11.63 23.02 -33.35
C LEU A 104 11.87 21.59 -33.82
N THR A 105 13.14 21.19 -33.91
CA THR A 105 13.49 19.77 -34.06
C THR A 105 13.21 19.02 -32.76
N VAL A 106 13.17 17.69 -32.84
CA VAL A 106 13.00 16.82 -31.64
C VAL A 106 14.15 17.05 -30.65
N ASP A 107 15.38 17.18 -31.16
CA ASP A 107 16.58 17.39 -30.35
C ASP A 107 16.58 18.77 -29.68
N ASP A 108 16.27 19.82 -30.45
CA ASP A 108 16.18 21.18 -29.91
C ASP A 108 15.07 21.31 -28.86
N PHE A 109 13.92 20.67 -29.10
CA PHE A 109 12.82 20.69 -28.14
C PHE A 109 13.16 19.91 -26.87
N ALA A 110 13.85 18.78 -26.97
CA ALA A 110 14.33 18.04 -25.81
C ALA A 110 15.33 18.86 -24.98
N ALA A 111 16.24 19.59 -25.63
CA ALA A 111 17.16 20.51 -24.96
C ALA A 111 16.41 21.66 -24.26
N GLU A 112 15.40 22.26 -24.90
CA GLU A 112 14.55 23.25 -24.26
C GLU A 112 13.80 22.70 -23.04
N GLN A 113 13.34 21.45 -23.08
CA GLN A 113 12.67 20.82 -21.94
C GLN A 113 13.64 20.58 -20.77
N ALA A 114 14.85 20.11 -21.06
CA ALA A 114 15.89 19.93 -20.05
C ALA A 114 16.25 21.26 -19.35
N ASP A 115 16.45 22.33 -20.12
CA ASP A 115 16.72 23.66 -19.58
C ASP A 115 15.52 24.24 -18.81
N LEU A 116 14.29 23.99 -19.30
CA LEU A 116 13.06 24.39 -18.59
C LEU A 116 12.98 23.72 -17.21
N TRP A 117 13.26 22.42 -17.12
CA TRP A 117 13.25 21.70 -15.85
C TRP A 117 14.37 22.15 -14.92
N ARG A 118 15.60 22.30 -15.42
CA ARG A 118 16.75 22.78 -14.64
C ARG A 118 16.46 24.16 -14.02
N ASN A 119 15.96 25.09 -14.83
CA ASN A 119 15.60 26.43 -14.36
C ASN A 119 14.38 26.42 -13.44
N GLY A 120 13.41 25.54 -13.70
CA GLY A 120 12.23 25.33 -12.87
C GLY A 120 12.61 24.90 -11.46
N LEU A 121 13.40 23.83 -11.32
CA LEU A 121 13.87 23.29 -10.04
C LEU A 121 14.66 24.34 -9.25
N SER A 122 15.62 25.01 -9.91
CA SER A 122 16.49 26.00 -9.26
C SER A 122 15.69 27.16 -8.63
N LYS A 123 14.62 27.63 -9.28
CA LYS A 123 13.73 28.68 -8.74
C LYS A 123 13.04 28.28 -7.44
N TRP A 124 12.84 26.98 -7.22
CA TRP A 124 12.22 26.42 -6.02
C TRP A 124 13.23 25.88 -5.01
N GLY A 125 14.53 26.14 -5.23
CA GLY A 125 15.61 25.69 -4.36
C GLY A 125 15.96 24.21 -4.51
N GLN A 126 15.48 23.55 -5.56
CA GLN A 126 15.74 22.14 -5.86
C GLN A 126 16.79 22.01 -6.98
N ASP A 127 17.47 20.87 -7.03
CA ASP A 127 18.44 20.55 -8.06
C ASP A 127 18.46 19.05 -8.42
N ALA A 128 19.40 18.68 -9.28
CA ALA A 128 19.67 17.32 -9.72
C ALA A 128 19.85 16.32 -8.56
N SER A 129 20.50 16.73 -7.47
CA SER A 129 20.79 15.84 -6.34
C SER A 129 19.50 15.41 -5.62
N ARG A 130 18.48 16.28 -5.58
CA ARG A 130 17.18 15.94 -5.01
C ARG A 130 16.40 14.93 -5.86
N ILE A 131 16.54 14.98 -7.18
CA ILE A 131 15.97 13.96 -8.07
C ILE A 131 16.64 12.60 -7.81
N GLN A 132 17.97 12.60 -7.63
CA GLN A 132 18.69 11.39 -7.28
C GLN A 132 18.23 10.84 -5.92
N MET A 133 18.09 11.70 -4.91
CA MET A 133 17.53 11.33 -3.60
C MET A 133 16.16 10.67 -3.75
N LEU A 134 15.24 11.26 -4.53
CA LEU A 134 13.92 10.69 -4.80
C LEU A 134 14.01 9.26 -5.40
N GLN A 135 14.86 9.05 -6.40
CA GLN A 135 15.05 7.72 -7.01
C GLN A 135 15.65 6.71 -6.02
N GLU A 136 16.53 7.17 -5.14
CA GLU A 136 17.17 6.33 -4.13
C GLU A 136 16.23 6.00 -2.97
N SER A 137 15.30 6.89 -2.60
CA SER A 137 14.40 6.72 -1.45
C SER A 137 13.32 5.66 -1.63
N ALA A 138 12.80 5.45 -2.84
CA ALA A 138 11.71 4.50 -3.11
C ALA A 138 11.91 3.69 -4.40
N ASP A 139 11.34 2.49 -4.43
CA ASP A 139 11.18 1.69 -5.65
C ASP A 139 9.88 2.10 -6.36
N PHE A 140 9.95 2.57 -7.61
CA PHE A 140 8.78 2.96 -8.39
C PHE A 140 8.44 1.86 -9.41
N LYS A 141 7.23 1.32 -9.35
CA LYS A 141 6.78 0.22 -10.22
C LYS A 141 5.44 0.53 -10.85
N ILE A 142 5.30 0.20 -12.13
CA ILE A 142 4.00 0.24 -12.81
C ILE A 142 3.47 -1.19 -12.95
N TYR A 143 2.32 -1.42 -12.31
CA TYR A 143 1.54 -2.64 -12.40
C TYR A 143 0.40 -2.46 -13.40
N THR A 144 0.20 -3.44 -14.27
CA THR A 144 -0.83 -3.42 -15.32
C THR A 144 -1.71 -4.65 -15.23
N PRO A 145 -2.78 -4.65 -14.40
CA PRO A 145 -3.72 -5.76 -14.36
C PRO A 145 -4.28 -6.05 -15.77
N GLY A 146 -4.35 -7.32 -16.14
CA GLY A 146 -4.84 -7.75 -17.46
C GLY A 146 -3.92 -7.42 -18.65
N SER A 147 -2.69 -6.94 -18.43
CA SER A 147 -1.72 -6.64 -19.49
C SER A 147 -0.29 -6.92 -19.07
N ASP A 148 0.56 -7.19 -20.05
CA ASP A 148 2.02 -7.35 -19.93
C ASP A 148 2.79 -6.06 -20.32
N ALA A 149 2.14 -4.90 -20.20
CA ALA A 149 2.78 -3.63 -20.54
C ALA A 149 3.70 -3.17 -19.41
N GLY A 150 3.25 -3.25 -18.17
CA GLY A 150 4.10 -3.18 -16.98
C GLY A 150 4.21 -4.57 -16.35
N ILE A 151 4.19 -4.62 -15.02
CA ILE A 151 4.15 -5.88 -14.28
C ILE A 151 2.68 -6.37 -14.20
N PRO A 152 2.34 -7.56 -14.73
CA PRO A 152 0.99 -8.10 -14.61
C PRO A 152 0.62 -8.36 -13.14
N VAL A 153 -0.68 -8.23 -12.83
CA VAL A 153 -1.21 -8.52 -11.49
C VAL A 153 -2.15 -9.72 -11.56
N SER A 154 -1.85 -10.73 -10.76
CA SER A 154 -2.69 -11.91 -10.60
C SER A 154 -3.75 -11.68 -9.54
N ILE A 155 -5.02 -11.88 -9.92
CA ILE A 155 -6.18 -11.78 -9.02
C ILE A 155 -6.52 -13.11 -8.31
N LEU A 156 -5.71 -14.15 -8.50
CA LEU A 156 -6.00 -15.49 -7.95
C LEU A 156 -6.13 -15.48 -6.43
N GLN A 157 -5.25 -14.74 -5.74
CA GLN A 157 -5.31 -14.60 -4.28
C GLN A 157 -6.51 -13.78 -3.79
N SER A 158 -7.22 -13.06 -4.66
CA SER A 158 -8.38 -12.27 -4.25
C SER A 158 -9.52 -13.12 -3.67
N PHE A 159 -9.56 -14.41 -4.03
CA PHE A 159 -10.58 -15.37 -3.60
C PHE A 159 -10.16 -16.26 -2.43
N ALA A 160 -8.90 -16.18 -1.99
CA ALA A 160 -8.39 -16.91 -0.83
C ALA A 160 -9.15 -16.52 0.44
N ALA A 161 -9.25 -17.46 1.39
CA ALA A 161 -9.91 -17.22 2.66
C ALA A 161 -9.14 -16.14 3.44
N PRO A 162 -9.78 -15.04 3.88
CA PRO A 162 -9.08 -14.00 4.64
C PRO A 162 -8.62 -14.56 6.00
N PRO A 163 -7.45 -14.14 6.52
CA PRO A 163 -6.96 -14.53 7.85
C PRO A 163 -7.68 -13.75 8.97
N LEU A 164 -9.00 -13.64 8.89
CA LEU A 164 -9.87 -12.89 9.80
C LEU A 164 -10.82 -13.85 10.54
N ASN A 165 -11.22 -13.50 11.75
CA ASN A 165 -12.08 -14.35 12.57
C ASN A 165 -13.56 -14.08 12.29
N TRP A 166 -14.32 -15.10 11.88
CA TRP A 166 -15.76 -15.00 11.67
C TRP A 166 -16.55 -14.66 12.93
N ASP A 167 -16.09 -15.00 14.13
CA ASP A 167 -16.79 -14.69 15.36
C ASP A 167 -16.77 -13.20 15.71
N GLU A 168 -15.68 -12.51 15.35
CA GLU A 168 -15.46 -11.10 15.65
C GLU A 168 -15.79 -10.18 14.46
N GLU A 169 -15.59 -10.67 13.23
CA GLU A 169 -15.58 -9.84 12.02
C GLU A 169 -16.58 -10.28 10.93
N ALA A 170 -17.60 -11.08 11.30
CA ALA A 170 -18.60 -11.59 10.35
C ALA A 170 -19.31 -10.52 9.49
N GLU A 171 -19.55 -9.32 10.02
CA GLU A 171 -20.18 -8.24 9.25
C GLU A 171 -19.29 -7.78 8.10
N LEU A 172 -18.01 -7.56 8.38
CA LEU A 172 -17.03 -7.15 7.38
C LEU A 172 -16.75 -8.24 6.37
N LEU A 173 -16.60 -9.50 6.82
CA LEU A 173 -16.39 -10.62 5.92
C LEU A 173 -17.56 -10.74 4.94
N ARG A 174 -18.80 -10.58 5.41
CA ARG A 174 -19.99 -10.55 4.54
C ARG A 174 -20.01 -9.34 3.60
N GLU A 175 -19.57 -8.17 4.05
CA GLU A 175 -19.42 -7.00 3.18
C GLU A 175 -18.38 -7.25 2.06
N ARG A 176 -17.24 -7.86 2.40
CA ARG A 176 -16.19 -8.25 1.43
C ARG A 176 -16.71 -9.29 0.45
N VAL A 177 -17.42 -10.32 0.92
CA VAL A 177 -18.09 -11.31 0.05
C VAL A 177 -19.03 -10.59 -0.92
N LYS A 178 -19.92 -9.74 -0.41
CA LYS A 178 -20.88 -8.98 -1.21
C LYS A 178 -20.19 -8.14 -2.30
N GLY A 179 -19.16 -7.38 -1.94
CA GLY A 179 -18.39 -6.57 -2.88
C GLY A 179 -17.68 -7.40 -3.95
N THR A 180 -17.12 -8.55 -3.55
CA THR A 180 -16.45 -9.50 -4.46
C THR A 180 -17.42 -10.09 -5.47
N VAL A 181 -18.59 -10.54 -5.01
CA VAL A 181 -19.62 -11.10 -5.89
C VAL A 181 -20.17 -10.05 -6.84
N THR A 182 -20.47 -8.84 -6.36
CA THR A 182 -20.97 -7.75 -7.23
C THR A 182 -19.94 -7.36 -8.29
N ALA A 183 -18.65 -7.28 -7.94
CA ALA A 183 -17.59 -7.02 -8.88
C ALA A 183 -17.46 -8.15 -9.92
N LEU A 184 -17.52 -9.42 -9.50
CA LEU A 184 -17.43 -10.58 -10.38
C LEU A 184 -18.61 -10.67 -11.36
N LEU A 185 -19.84 -10.43 -10.90
CA LEU A 185 -21.02 -10.39 -11.75
C LEU A 185 -20.98 -9.20 -12.72
N GLY A 186 -20.43 -8.06 -12.30
CA GLY A 186 -20.19 -6.92 -13.16
C GLY A 186 -19.26 -7.23 -14.34
N LEU A 187 -18.24 -8.08 -14.16
CA LEU A 187 -17.34 -8.51 -15.24
C LEU A 187 -18.05 -9.28 -16.35
N ILE A 188 -19.04 -10.13 -16.01
CA ILE A 188 -19.87 -10.85 -17.00
C ILE A 188 -21.04 -10.00 -17.53
N GLY A 189 -21.09 -8.71 -17.19
CA GLY A 189 -22.15 -7.80 -17.63
C GLY A 189 -23.49 -8.02 -16.92
N MET A 190 -23.49 -8.61 -15.73
CA MET A 190 -24.69 -8.79 -14.91
C MET A 190 -24.75 -7.74 -13.79
N ASP A 191 -25.74 -6.84 -13.88
CA ASP A 191 -26.10 -5.95 -12.78
C ASP A 191 -27.03 -6.67 -11.81
N ALA A 192 -26.43 -7.29 -10.79
CA ALA A 192 -27.13 -8.14 -9.84
C ALA A 192 -27.34 -7.45 -8.49
N ASP A 193 -28.60 -7.38 -8.06
CA ASP A 193 -28.95 -6.85 -6.74
C ASP A 193 -28.55 -7.86 -5.65
N PRO A 194 -27.77 -7.45 -4.64
CA PRO A 194 -27.27 -8.36 -3.60
C PRO A 194 -28.33 -9.07 -2.76
N VAL A 195 -29.56 -8.59 -2.74
CA VAL A 195 -30.66 -9.12 -1.92
C VAL A 195 -31.70 -9.85 -2.76
N ARG A 196 -31.82 -9.53 -4.05
CA ARG A 196 -32.86 -10.08 -4.94
C ARG A 196 -32.35 -11.03 -6.00
N SER A 197 -31.11 -10.88 -6.44
CA SER A 197 -30.56 -11.70 -7.53
C SER A 197 -30.13 -13.07 -7.02
N ARG A 198 -30.67 -14.12 -7.64
CA ARG A 198 -30.39 -15.53 -7.29
C ARG A 198 -28.92 -15.88 -7.52
N GLU A 199 -28.32 -15.29 -8.56
CA GLU A 199 -26.91 -15.38 -8.91
C GLU A 199 -26.02 -14.84 -7.79
N HIS A 200 -26.35 -13.65 -7.29
CA HIS A 200 -25.60 -13.01 -6.22
C HIS A 200 -25.70 -13.80 -4.92
N ILE A 201 -26.92 -14.15 -4.53
CA ILE A 201 -27.20 -14.91 -3.31
C ILE A 201 -26.45 -16.25 -3.32
N LEU A 202 -26.49 -17.01 -4.42
CA LEU A 202 -25.76 -18.27 -4.52
C LEU A 202 -24.25 -18.07 -4.37
N LEU A 203 -23.66 -17.16 -5.15
CA LEU A 203 -22.21 -16.90 -5.11
C LEU A 203 -21.76 -16.42 -3.73
N ALA A 204 -22.53 -15.55 -3.08
CA ALA A 204 -22.21 -15.06 -1.75
C ALA A 204 -22.20 -16.19 -0.71
N ASN A 205 -23.20 -17.07 -0.74
CA ASN A 205 -23.26 -18.23 0.16
C ASN A 205 -22.13 -19.24 -0.12
N LEU A 206 -21.75 -19.44 -1.38
CA LEU A 206 -20.63 -20.32 -1.73
C LEU A 206 -19.30 -19.78 -1.17
N ILE A 207 -19.01 -18.49 -1.41
CA ILE A 207 -17.78 -17.88 -0.88
C ILE A 207 -17.78 -17.90 0.65
N GLU A 208 -18.89 -17.52 1.28
CA GLU A 208 -19.03 -17.55 2.75
C GLU A 208 -18.84 -18.98 3.31
N HIS A 209 -19.39 -20.01 2.66
CA HIS A 209 -19.21 -21.40 3.08
C HIS A 209 -17.74 -21.81 3.11
N PHE A 210 -17.01 -21.61 2.01
CA PHE A 210 -15.59 -21.97 1.95
C PHE A 210 -14.74 -21.15 2.93
N TRP A 211 -14.98 -19.85 3.03
CA TRP A 211 -14.25 -18.99 3.96
C TRP A 211 -14.53 -19.31 5.43
N ARG A 212 -15.75 -19.74 5.79
CA ARG A 212 -16.06 -20.22 7.16
C ARG A 212 -15.30 -21.51 7.50
N ASN A 213 -15.11 -22.37 6.52
CA ASN A 213 -14.33 -23.61 6.67
C ASN A 213 -12.81 -23.38 6.58
N LYS A 214 -12.35 -22.13 6.46
CA LYS A 214 -10.95 -21.77 6.21
C LYS A 214 -10.37 -22.43 4.96
N GLU A 215 -11.22 -22.72 3.99
CA GLU A 215 -10.82 -23.30 2.72
C GLU A 215 -10.60 -22.21 1.67
N ASP A 216 -9.44 -22.22 1.02
CA ASP A 216 -9.18 -21.35 -0.09
C ASP A 216 -10.09 -21.66 -1.28
N LEU A 217 -10.64 -20.59 -1.85
CA LEU A 217 -11.49 -20.68 -3.02
C LEU A 217 -10.69 -20.26 -4.26
N THR A 218 -10.58 -21.18 -5.22
CA THR A 218 -10.11 -20.82 -6.57
C THR A 218 -11.31 -20.53 -7.47
N LEU A 219 -11.10 -19.74 -8.52
CA LEU A 219 -12.16 -19.47 -9.49
C LEU A 219 -12.67 -20.76 -10.18
N ARG A 220 -11.80 -21.76 -10.36
CA ARG A 220 -12.18 -23.12 -10.80
C ARG A 220 -13.10 -23.80 -9.80
N LYS A 221 -12.72 -23.81 -8.52
CA LYS A 221 -13.52 -24.41 -7.43
C LYS A 221 -14.87 -23.70 -7.30
N LEU A 222 -14.92 -22.38 -7.45
CA LEU A 222 -16.17 -21.61 -7.49
C LEU A 222 -17.08 -22.05 -8.65
N ILE A 223 -16.57 -22.14 -9.88
CA ILE A 223 -17.37 -22.57 -11.04
C ILE A 223 -17.95 -23.97 -10.86
N LEU A 224 -17.16 -24.92 -10.34
CA LEU A 224 -17.63 -26.28 -10.07
C LEU A 224 -18.70 -26.27 -8.97
N SER A 225 -18.50 -25.47 -7.92
CA SER A 225 -19.44 -25.33 -6.79
C SER A 225 -20.75 -24.62 -7.17
N ILE A 226 -20.80 -23.89 -8.29
CA ILE A 226 -22.07 -23.36 -8.82
C ILE A 226 -22.94 -24.48 -9.39
N GLN A 227 -22.32 -25.47 -10.05
CA GLN A 227 -23.03 -26.59 -10.66
C GLN A 227 -23.56 -27.53 -9.58
N ASP A 228 -22.69 -27.92 -8.64
CA ASP A 228 -23.03 -28.72 -7.47
C ASP A 228 -22.67 -27.99 -6.17
N PRO A 229 -23.58 -27.15 -5.63
CA PRO A 229 -23.36 -26.42 -4.40
C PRO A 229 -23.24 -27.33 -3.17
N PRO A 230 -22.21 -27.16 -2.32
CA PRO A 230 -22.12 -27.86 -1.03
C PRO A 230 -23.22 -27.42 -0.06
N VAL A 231 -23.78 -26.22 -0.26
CA VAL A 231 -24.93 -25.70 0.48
C VAL A 231 -26.21 -26.22 -0.19
N ARG A 232 -26.96 -27.10 0.49
CA ARG A 232 -28.20 -27.70 -0.05
C ARG A 232 -29.48 -26.89 0.23
N GLN A 233 -29.42 -25.86 1.08
CA GLN A 233 -30.55 -24.98 1.38
C GLN A 233 -30.15 -23.51 1.32
N LEU A 234 -30.95 -22.70 0.64
CA LEU A 234 -30.82 -21.24 0.60
C LEU A 234 -32.06 -20.60 1.22
N GLY A 235 -31.91 -20.11 2.45
CA GLY A 235 -33.03 -19.66 3.25
C GLY A 235 -33.95 -20.83 3.60
N VAL A 236 -35.22 -20.76 3.17
CA VAL A 236 -36.24 -21.78 3.47
C VAL A 236 -36.41 -22.80 2.35
N PHE A 237 -35.80 -22.55 1.19
CA PHE A 237 -35.94 -23.38 0.00
C PHE A 237 -34.67 -24.20 -0.26
N ASP A 238 -34.85 -25.38 -0.86
CA ASP A 238 -33.76 -26.15 -1.45
C ASP A 238 -33.12 -25.39 -2.62
N VAL A 239 -31.82 -25.57 -2.85
CA VAL A 239 -31.09 -24.81 -3.87
C VAL A 239 -31.60 -25.07 -5.29
N ASP A 240 -32.05 -26.28 -5.62
CA ASP A 240 -32.60 -26.58 -6.94
C ASP A 240 -33.97 -25.93 -7.14
N THR A 241 -34.71 -25.72 -6.05
CA THR A 241 -35.98 -24.96 -6.09
C THR A 241 -35.72 -23.47 -6.21
N PHE A 242 -34.75 -22.93 -5.47
CA PHE A 242 -34.42 -21.50 -5.49
C PHE A 242 -33.74 -21.08 -6.80
N PHE A 243 -32.74 -21.86 -7.24
CA PHE A 243 -31.96 -21.63 -8.44
C PHE A 243 -31.71 -22.95 -9.20
N PRO A 244 -32.57 -23.26 -10.20
CA PRO A 244 -32.55 -24.52 -10.92
C PRO A 244 -31.22 -24.82 -11.60
N GLU A 245 -30.84 -26.10 -11.64
CA GLU A 245 -29.57 -26.60 -12.19
C GLU A 245 -29.25 -26.04 -13.60
N LYS A 246 -30.24 -26.01 -14.49
CA LYS A 246 -30.06 -25.47 -15.86
C LYS A 246 -29.65 -24.00 -15.86
N GLU A 247 -30.22 -23.20 -14.96
CA GLU A 247 -29.88 -21.78 -14.85
C GLU A 247 -28.52 -21.59 -14.15
N ARG A 248 -28.21 -22.42 -13.13
CA ARG A 248 -26.87 -22.45 -12.51
C ARG A 248 -25.78 -22.81 -13.52
N PHE A 249 -26.03 -23.80 -14.37
CA PHE A 249 -25.13 -24.19 -15.45
C PHE A 249 -24.88 -23.03 -16.42
N SER A 250 -25.90 -22.24 -16.74
CA SER A 250 -25.76 -21.03 -17.55
C SER A 250 -24.84 -20.00 -16.89
N LEU A 251 -25.01 -19.75 -15.58
CA LEU A 251 -24.12 -18.87 -14.81
C LEU A 251 -22.67 -19.38 -14.79
N ALA A 252 -22.47 -20.68 -14.54
CA ALA A 252 -21.16 -21.33 -14.55
C ALA A 252 -20.49 -21.22 -15.94
N MET A 253 -21.25 -21.38 -17.02
CA MET A 253 -20.76 -21.19 -18.39
C MET A 253 -20.35 -19.74 -18.66
N ASN A 254 -21.12 -18.75 -18.22
CA ASN A 254 -20.76 -17.34 -18.39
C ASN A 254 -19.46 -16.98 -17.67
N LEU A 255 -19.25 -17.48 -16.44
CA LEU A 255 -17.99 -17.30 -15.72
C LEU A 255 -16.82 -18.04 -16.39
N ASN A 256 -17.06 -19.27 -16.87
CA ASN A 256 -16.05 -20.05 -17.58
C ASN A 256 -15.61 -19.37 -18.89
N ASN A 257 -16.53 -18.73 -19.61
CA ASN A 257 -16.23 -18.01 -20.85
C ASN A 257 -15.25 -16.85 -20.63
N ILE A 258 -15.32 -16.15 -19.49
CA ILE A 258 -14.33 -15.14 -19.14
C ILE A 258 -12.95 -15.78 -18.95
N ILE A 259 -12.85 -16.85 -18.17
CA ILE A 259 -11.56 -17.51 -17.88
C ILE A 259 -10.92 -18.09 -19.13
N ALA A 260 -11.75 -18.72 -19.97
CA ALA A 260 -11.32 -19.30 -21.23
C ALA A 260 -10.97 -18.22 -22.28
N SER A 261 -11.35 -16.96 -22.04
CA SER A 261 -10.98 -15.87 -22.94
C SER A 261 -9.46 -15.65 -22.90
N PRO A 262 -8.79 -15.51 -24.06
CA PRO A 262 -7.36 -15.23 -24.10
C PRO A 262 -6.97 -13.95 -23.35
N GLY A 263 -7.85 -12.95 -23.32
CA GLY A 263 -7.61 -11.69 -22.61
C GLY A 263 -7.57 -11.83 -21.09
N PHE A 264 -8.31 -12.80 -20.53
CA PHE A 264 -8.33 -13.01 -19.07
C PHE A 264 -7.13 -13.80 -18.56
N GLN A 265 -6.37 -14.49 -19.42
CA GLN A 265 -5.17 -15.24 -19.01
C GLN A 265 -4.14 -14.34 -18.31
N SER A 266 -3.98 -13.10 -18.77
CA SER A 266 -3.10 -12.09 -18.17
C SER A 266 -3.52 -11.66 -16.76
N TRP A 267 -4.75 -11.97 -16.32
CA TRP A 267 -5.24 -11.71 -14.96
C TRP A 267 -4.92 -12.85 -13.99
N LEU A 268 -4.55 -14.03 -14.49
CA LEU A 268 -4.25 -15.20 -13.67
C LEU A 268 -2.76 -15.33 -13.37
N GLN A 269 -1.91 -14.59 -14.08
CA GLN A 269 -0.46 -14.65 -14.01
C GLN A 269 0.12 -13.31 -13.56
N GLY A 270 1.32 -13.35 -12.98
CA GLY A 270 2.06 -12.16 -12.55
C GLY A 270 2.18 -12.02 -11.05
N GLN A 271 2.36 -10.77 -10.59
CA GLN A 271 2.50 -10.44 -9.17
C GLN A 271 1.16 -10.73 -8.46
N PRO A 272 1.15 -11.54 -7.40
CA PRO A 272 -0.08 -11.76 -6.62
C PRO A 272 -0.61 -10.44 -6.06
N LEU A 273 -1.94 -10.33 -5.91
CA LEU A 273 -2.59 -9.18 -5.28
C LEU A 273 -2.35 -9.16 -3.74
N ASP A 274 -1.08 -8.98 -3.36
CA ASP A 274 -0.52 -9.02 -2.01
C ASP A 274 -0.06 -7.62 -1.58
N ILE A 275 -0.76 -7.01 -0.61
CA ILE A 275 -0.54 -5.61 -0.20
C ILE A 275 0.88 -5.35 0.32
N PRO A 276 1.44 -6.14 1.25
CA PRO A 276 2.85 -6.01 1.66
C PRO A 276 3.83 -5.96 0.48
N GLY A 277 3.62 -6.77 -0.57
CA GLY A 277 4.46 -6.77 -1.76
C GLY A 277 4.35 -5.53 -2.64
N PHE A 278 3.24 -4.79 -2.57
CA PHE A 278 3.10 -3.51 -3.24
C PHE A 278 3.61 -2.33 -2.41
N LEU A 279 3.76 -2.50 -1.09
CA LEU A 279 4.26 -1.46 -0.20
C LEU A 279 5.78 -1.51 -0.01
N SER A 280 6.41 -2.67 -0.21
CA SER A 280 7.87 -2.79 -0.10
C SER A 280 8.46 -3.82 -1.07
N THR A 281 9.75 -3.66 -1.38
CA THR A 281 10.55 -4.68 -2.06
C THR A 281 10.81 -5.88 -1.13
N PRO A 282 11.25 -7.03 -1.65
CA PRO A 282 11.67 -8.15 -0.80
C PRO A 282 12.76 -7.78 0.22
N GLN A 283 13.60 -6.79 -0.10
CA GLN A 283 14.66 -6.25 0.77
C GLN A 283 14.14 -5.21 1.78
N GLY A 284 12.83 -4.90 1.78
CA GLY A 284 12.21 -3.93 2.69
C GLY A 284 12.31 -2.47 2.25
N LYS A 285 12.78 -2.18 1.02
CA LYS A 285 12.80 -0.80 0.49
C LYS A 285 11.35 -0.34 0.24
N THR A 286 11.02 0.89 0.65
CA THR A 286 9.73 1.53 0.39
C THR A 286 9.39 1.49 -1.10
N ARG A 287 8.13 1.20 -1.44
CA ARG A 287 7.67 1.12 -2.83
C ARG A 287 6.48 2.05 -3.08
N HIS A 288 6.50 2.67 -4.26
CA HIS A 288 5.38 3.36 -4.87
C HIS A 288 4.86 2.50 -6.04
N SER A 289 3.73 1.85 -5.80
CA SER A 289 3.10 0.92 -6.74
C SER A 289 1.99 1.61 -7.51
N ILE A 290 2.26 1.89 -8.79
CA ILE A 290 1.32 2.56 -9.71
C ILE A 290 0.52 1.51 -10.47
N PHE A 291 -0.75 1.38 -10.16
CA PHE A 291 -1.70 0.56 -10.89
C PHE A 291 -2.25 1.35 -12.07
N TYR A 292 -1.62 1.16 -13.24
CA TYR A 292 -2.08 1.72 -14.50
C TYR A 292 -3.28 0.92 -15.01
N ILE A 293 -4.46 1.56 -15.05
CA ILE A 293 -5.72 0.91 -15.46
C ILE A 293 -6.42 1.62 -16.62
N ALA A 294 -5.73 2.54 -17.31
CA ALA A 294 -6.30 3.29 -18.43
C ALA A 294 -6.66 2.40 -19.64
N HIS A 295 -5.99 1.25 -19.80
CA HIS A 295 -6.26 0.28 -20.88
C HIS A 295 -7.47 -0.62 -20.64
N LEU A 296 -7.96 -0.67 -19.40
CA LEU A 296 -9.08 -1.54 -19.01
C LEU A 296 -10.43 -0.93 -19.40
N SER A 297 -11.42 -1.79 -19.67
CA SER A 297 -12.82 -1.39 -19.76
C SER A 297 -13.36 -0.92 -18.40
N ASP A 298 -14.50 -0.23 -18.40
CA ASP A 298 -15.10 0.27 -17.14
C ASP A 298 -15.43 -0.87 -16.15
N ALA A 299 -15.91 -2.01 -16.64
CA ALA A 299 -16.20 -3.17 -15.81
C ALA A 299 -14.91 -3.78 -15.20
N GLU A 300 -13.85 -3.91 -16.00
CA GLU A 300 -12.54 -4.41 -15.54
C GLU A 300 -11.88 -3.45 -14.56
N ARG A 301 -11.93 -2.13 -14.82
CA ARG A 301 -11.45 -1.10 -13.88
C ARG A 301 -12.18 -1.20 -12.54
N MET A 302 -13.50 -1.23 -12.58
CA MET A 302 -14.34 -1.33 -11.39
C MET A 302 -14.01 -2.60 -10.60
N PHE A 303 -13.92 -3.74 -11.28
CA PHE A 303 -13.55 -5.01 -10.66
C PHE A 303 -12.18 -4.94 -9.97
N PHE A 304 -11.14 -4.50 -10.67
CA PHE A 304 -9.80 -4.43 -10.12
C PHE A 304 -9.72 -3.49 -8.90
N VAL A 305 -10.31 -2.29 -9.00
CA VAL A 305 -10.32 -1.32 -7.89
C VAL A 305 -11.05 -1.91 -6.68
N THR A 306 -12.21 -2.55 -6.86
CA THR A 306 -12.90 -3.21 -5.74
C THR A 306 -12.04 -4.28 -5.08
N MET A 307 -11.34 -5.11 -5.87
CA MET A 307 -10.47 -6.16 -5.32
C MET A 307 -9.30 -5.56 -4.54
N LEU A 308 -8.63 -4.55 -5.11
CA LEU A 308 -7.51 -3.87 -4.47
C LEU A 308 -7.94 -3.23 -3.14
N LEU A 309 -9.04 -2.48 -3.11
CA LEU A 309 -9.51 -1.82 -1.88
C LEU A 309 -9.86 -2.84 -0.79
N ASN A 310 -10.51 -3.95 -1.15
CA ASN A 310 -10.82 -5.02 -0.19
C ASN A 310 -9.55 -5.70 0.37
N GLN A 311 -8.52 -5.87 -0.46
CA GLN A 311 -7.23 -6.39 -0.01
C GLN A 311 -6.54 -5.41 0.95
N VAL A 312 -6.58 -4.10 0.66
CA VAL A 312 -6.06 -3.07 1.57
C VAL A 312 -6.81 -3.10 2.91
N ILE A 313 -8.14 -3.22 2.89
CA ILE A 313 -8.95 -3.31 4.11
C ILE A 313 -8.56 -4.53 4.95
N THR A 314 -8.35 -5.67 4.29
CA THR A 314 -7.98 -6.91 4.98
C THR A 314 -6.59 -6.78 5.59
N TRP A 315 -5.61 -6.29 4.81
CA TRP A 315 -4.26 -6.07 5.28
C TRP A 315 -4.21 -5.06 6.43
N MET A 316 -4.90 -3.91 6.34
CA MET A 316 -4.81 -2.89 7.39
C MET A 316 -5.31 -3.42 8.74
N ARG A 317 -6.29 -4.34 8.74
CA ARG A 317 -6.85 -4.91 9.97
C ARG A 317 -5.94 -5.89 10.68
N THR A 318 -4.97 -6.47 9.97
CA THR A 318 -3.92 -7.28 10.59
C THR A 318 -2.80 -6.41 11.18
N GLN A 319 -2.84 -5.08 10.97
CA GLN A 319 -1.82 -4.16 11.48
C GLN A 319 -2.18 -3.65 12.88
N PRO A 320 -1.19 -3.37 13.74
CA PRO A 320 -1.42 -2.66 14.98
C PRO A 320 -1.84 -1.21 14.69
N GLY A 321 -2.65 -0.64 15.58
CA GLY A 321 -3.05 0.76 15.49
C GLY A 321 -1.84 1.70 15.65
N THR A 322 -1.87 2.83 14.95
CA THR A 322 -0.80 3.83 14.98
C THR A 322 -1.35 5.24 14.70
N THR A 323 -0.64 6.26 15.20
CA THR A 323 -0.90 7.67 14.92
C THR A 323 0.00 8.25 13.83
N SER A 324 1.02 7.51 13.39
CA SER A 324 1.90 7.91 12.29
C SER A 324 1.39 7.41 10.95
N LEU A 325 1.79 8.08 9.87
CA LEU A 325 1.43 7.67 8.51
C LEU A 325 2.23 6.42 8.12
N ARG A 326 1.53 5.29 7.96
CA ARG A 326 2.08 3.99 7.57
C ARG A 326 2.15 3.79 6.06
N ALA A 327 1.09 4.18 5.34
CA ALA A 327 0.99 4.00 3.91
C ALA A 327 -0.05 4.95 3.31
N LEU A 328 0.08 5.24 2.02
CA LEU A 328 -0.89 5.99 1.24
C LEU A 328 -1.65 5.10 0.26
N VAL A 329 -2.97 5.30 0.19
CA VAL A 329 -3.81 4.86 -0.93
C VAL A 329 -4.20 6.10 -1.71
N TYR A 330 -3.57 6.30 -2.85
CA TYR A 330 -3.84 7.42 -3.75
C TYR A 330 -4.71 6.94 -4.91
N MET A 331 -5.73 7.73 -5.28
CA MET A 331 -6.55 7.47 -6.47
C MET A 331 -6.71 8.73 -7.31
N ASP A 332 -6.19 8.70 -8.54
CA ASP A 332 -6.47 9.74 -9.52
C ASP A 332 -7.88 9.55 -10.10
N GLU A 333 -8.61 10.65 -10.26
CA GLU A 333 -9.98 10.70 -10.81
C GLU A 333 -10.94 9.64 -10.24
N ILE A 334 -11.53 9.93 -9.08
CA ILE A 334 -12.51 9.05 -8.42
C ILE A 334 -13.90 9.00 -9.07
N PHE A 335 -14.11 9.76 -10.16
CA PHE A 335 -15.39 9.79 -10.86
C PHE A 335 -15.84 8.38 -11.29
N GLY A 336 -17.10 8.04 -11.06
CA GLY A 336 -17.68 6.72 -11.33
C GLY A 336 -17.44 5.68 -10.23
N PHE A 337 -16.35 5.78 -9.46
CA PHE A 337 -16.05 4.87 -8.34
C PHE A 337 -16.69 5.31 -7.03
N PHE A 338 -16.88 6.62 -6.84
CA PHE A 338 -17.44 7.18 -5.61
C PHE A 338 -18.60 8.18 -5.85
N PRO A 339 -19.65 7.78 -6.60
CA PRO A 339 -20.76 8.67 -6.94
C PRO A 339 -21.69 8.94 -5.74
N PRO A 340 -22.41 10.07 -5.70
CA PRO A 340 -23.26 10.45 -4.57
C PRO A 340 -24.50 9.56 -4.39
N VAL A 341 -25.11 9.12 -5.49
CA VAL A 341 -26.40 8.38 -5.47
C VAL A 341 -26.22 6.90 -5.75
N ALA A 342 -25.48 6.55 -6.79
CA ALA A 342 -25.24 5.15 -7.14
C ALA A 342 -24.35 4.45 -6.08
N ASN A 343 -24.43 3.12 -6.04
CA ASN A 343 -23.66 2.30 -5.10
C ASN A 343 -22.84 1.24 -5.84
N PRO A 344 -21.83 1.65 -6.64
CA PRO A 344 -20.94 0.71 -7.30
C PRO A 344 -20.16 -0.12 -6.27
N PRO A 345 -19.63 -1.30 -6.64
CA PRO A 345 -18.97 -2.21 -5.70
C PRO A 345 -17.72 -1.62 -5.03
N SER A 346 -17.10 -0.60 -5.61
CA SER A 346 -15.95 0.11 -5.03
C SER A 346 -16.33 1.11 -3.93
N LYS A 347 -17.59 1.56 -3.87
CA LYS A 347 -18.03 2.64 -2.96
C LYS A 347 -17.96 2.24 -1.48
N GLN A 348 -18.44 1.05 -1.13
CA GLN A 348 -18.46 0.59 0.27
C GLN A 348 -17.03 0.38 0.82
N PRO A 349 -16.13 -0.33 0.12
CA PRO A 349 -14.72 -0.41 0.53
C PRO A 349 -14.07 0.96 0.71
N MET A 350 -14.33 1.91 -0.21
CA MET A 350 -13.81 3.27 -0.10
C MET A 350 -14.33 4.01 1.13
N LEU A 351 -15.63 3.89 1.44
CA LEU A 351 -16.22 4.45 2.67
C LEU A 351 -15.60 3.83 3.93
N THR A 352 -15.37 2.52 3.92
CA THR A 352 -14.74 1.81 5.04
C THR A 352 -13.31 2.30 5.26
N LEU A 353 -12.53 2.49 4.20
CA LEU A 353 -11.20 3.10 4.31
C LEU A 353 -11.28 4.51 4.88
N LEU A 354 -12.11 5.40 4.32
CA LEU A 354 -12.25 6.78 4.80
C LEU A 354 -12.71 6.90 6.26
N LYS A 355 -13.38 5.87 6.81
CA LYS A 355 -13.87 5.90 8.20
C LYS A 355 -12.91 5.23 9.19
N GLN A 356 -12.22 4.17 8.77
CA GLN A 356 -11.51 3.27 9.69
C GLN A 356 -10.00 3.26 9.48
N ALA A 357 -9.50 3.61 8.29
CA ALA A 357 -8.08 3.49 7.94
C ALA A 357 -7.16 4.40 8.78
N ARG A 358 -7.70 5.54 9.28
CA ARG A 358 -7.00 6.44 10.22
C ARG A 358 -6.40 5.69 11.42
N ALA A 359 -7.13 4.74 12.00
CA ALA A 359 -6.69 4.03 13.21
C ALA A 359 -5.44 3.17 12.96
N PHE A 360 -5.21 2.78 11.71
CA PHE A 360 -4.10 1.93 11.28
C PHE A 360 -2.98 2.71 10.57
N GLY A 361 -3.07 4.04 10.55
CA GLY A 361 -2.10 4.92 9.88
C GLY A 361 -2.17 4.89 8.35
N VAL A 362 -3.27 4.40 7.76
CA VAL A 362 -3.42 4.36 6.29
C VAL A 362 -4.16 5.61 5.82
N GLY A 363 -3.42 6.47 5.12
CA GLY A 363 -3.96 7.70 4.53
C GLY A 363 -4.58 7.45 3.16
N VAL A 364 -5.67 8.15 2.84
CA VAL A 364 -6.36 8.02 1.56
C VAL A 364 -6.34 9.37 0.88
N VAL A 365 -5.82 9.46 -0.34
CA VAL A 365 -5.75 10.69 -1.13
C VAL A 365 -6.59 10.52 -2.37
N LEU A 366 -7.72 11.21 -2.43
CA LEU A 366 -8.68 11.12 -3.52
C LEU A 366 -8.62 12.37 -4.37
N THR A 367 -8.70 12.21 -5.68
CA THR A 367 -8.66 13.36 -6.57
C THR A 367 -9.76 13.32 -7.63
N THR A 368 -10.17 14.47 -8.11
CA THR A 368 -11.29 14.58 -9.05
C THR A 368 -11.21 15.85 -9.88
N GLN A 369 -11.63 15.74 -11.14
CA GLN A 369 -11.87 16.92 -11.99
C GLN A 369 -13.35 17.31 -12.03
N ASN A 370 -14.24 16.43 -11.56
CA ASN A 370 -15.70 16.57 -11.60
C ASN A 370 -16.26 16.63 -10.17
N PRO A 371 -16.16 17.79 -9.48
CA PRO A 371 -16.59 17.90 -8.10
C PRO A 371 -18.08 17.66 -7.88
N VAL A 372 -18.95 17.90 -8.86
CA VAL A 372 -20.40 17.78 -8.67
C VAL A 372 -20.86 16.34 -8.44
N ASP A 373 -20.15 15.37 -9.00
CA ASP A 373 -20.56 13.96 -9.02
C ASP A 373 -19.84 13.11 -7.96
N LEU A 374 -19.56 13.72 -6.80
CA LEU A 374 -18.91 13.07 -5.67
C LEU A 374 -19.84 12.92 -4.47
N ASP A 375 -19.66 11.82 -3.74
CA ASP A 375 -20.28 11.64 -2.43
C ASP A 375 -19.56 12.45 -1.35
N TYR A 376 -19.91 13.74 -1.23
CA TYR A 376 -19.35 14.63 -0.21
C TYR A 376 -19.62 14.16 1.23
N LYS A 377 -20.68 13.39 1.47
CA LYS A 377 -20.93 12.85 2.81
C LYS A 377 -19.86 11.85 3.20
N GLY A 378 -19.39 11.04 2.25
CA GLY A 378 -18.24 10.16 2.46
C GLY A 378 -16.95 10.94 2.69
N LEU A 379 -16.76 12.04 1.95
CA LEU A 379 -15.56 12.88 2.02
C LEU A 379 -15.46 13.78 3.26
N THR A 380 -16.50 13.88 4.09
CA THR A 380 -16.44 14.60 5.38
C THR A 380 -15.32 14.11 6.29
N ASN A 381 -14.95 12.83 6.18
CA ASN A 381 -13.85 12.23 6.92
C ASN A 381 -12.47 12.70 6.45
N ALA A 382 -12.38 13.43 5.33
CA ALA A 382 -11.12 13.99 4.85
C ALA A 382 -10.79 15.30 5.56
N GLY A 383 -9.72 15.28 6.35
CA GLY A 383 -9.21 16.42 7.10
C GLY A 383 -8.45 17.42 6.25
N THR A 384 -7.91 17.01 5.10
CA THR A 384 -7.18 17.90 4.18
C THR A 384 -7.92 18.08 2.86
N TRP A 385 -8.07 19.32 2.41
CA TRP A 385 -8.69 19.70 1.14
C TRP A 385 -7.76 20.62 0.36
N PHE A 386 -7.30 20.14 -0.80
CA PHE A 386 -6.58 20.93 -1.79
C PHE A 386 -7.54 21.36 -2.90
N ILE A 387 -7.84 22.65 -2.98
CA ILE A 387 -8.84 23.18 -3.92
C ILE A 387 -8.13 24.07 -4.93
N GLY A 388 -8.06 23.61 -6.17
CA GLY A 388 -7.60 24.40 -7.31
C GLY A 388 -8.74 25.15 -7.98
N ARG A 389 -8.40 25.84 -9.07
CA ARG A 389 -9.39 26.54 -9.91
C ARG A 389 -10.54 25.62 -10.35
N LEU A 390 -11.78 26.13 -10.30
CA LEU A 390 -13.01 25.44 -10.72
C LEU A 390 -13.61 26.10 -11.97
N GLN A 391 -14.38 25.33 -12.77
CA GLN A 391 -14.98 25.84 -14.01
C GLN A 391 -16.30 26.56 -13.79
N THR A 392 -17.18 25.99 -12.96
CA THR A 392 -18.58 26.45 -12.85
C THR A 392 -18.94 26.88 -11.43
N GLU A 393 -19.92 27.77 -11.30
CA GLU A 393 -20.49 28.15 -10.00
C GLU A 393 -21.06 26.95 -9.23
N ARG A 394 -21.60 25.95 -9.96
CA ARG A 394 -22.14 24.74 -9.35
C ARG A 394 -21.05 23.89 -8.70
N ASP A 395 -19.91 23.75 -9.36
CA ASP A 395 -18.73 23.05 -8.82
C ASP A 395 -18.27 23.71 -7.51
N LYS A 396 -18.18 25.04 -7.53
CA LYS A 396 -17.78 25.85 -6.38
C LYS A 396 -18.73 25.69 -5.21
N LEU A 397 -20.04 25.81 -5.43
CA LEU A 397 -21.04 25.63 -4.38
C LEU A 397 -20.95 24.24 -3.76
N ARG A 398 -20.72 23.20 -4.57
CA ARG A 398 -20.57 21.82 -4.06
C ARG A 398 -19.33 21.63 -3.19
N VAL A 399 -18.20 22.18 -3.59
CA VAL A 399 -16.98 22.15 -2.77
C VAL A 399 -17.19 22.91 -1.46
N LEU A 400 -17.83 24.09 -1.50
CA LEU A 400 -18.13 24.88 -0.31
C LEU A 400 -19.07 24.16 0.67
N ASP A 401 -20.10 23.47 0.16
CA ASP A 401 -21.00 22.66 0.99
C ASP A 401 -20.26 21.49 1.66
N GLY A 402 -19.30 20.89 0.95
CA GLY A 402 -18.42 19.85 1.48
C GLY A 402 -17.52 20.36 2.61
N LEU A 403 -16.86 21.50 2.39
CA LEU A 403 -16.00 22.16 3.39
C LEU A 403 -16.77 22.56 4.66
N GLU A 404 -17.97 23.14 4.49
CA GLU A 404 -18.82 23.55 5.61
C GLU A 404 -19.22 22.35 6.47
N SER A 405 -19.52 21.20 5.83
CA SER A 405 -19.83 19.95 6.52
C SER A 405 -18.63 19.41 7.31
N ALA A 406 -17.44 19.37 6.68
CA ALA A 406 -16.21 18.89 7.32
C ALA A 406 -15.75 19.79 8.48
N SER A 407 -15.83 21.12 8.31
CA SER A 407 -15.45 22.08 9.35
C SER A 407 -16.43 22.13 10.52
N SER A 408 -17.73 21.89 10.28
CA SER A 408 -18.73 21.82 11.35
C SER A 408 -18.48 20.63 12.29
N GLU A 409 -18.00 19.50 11.77
CA GLU A 409 -17.57 18.35 12.59
C GLU A 409 -16.29 18.66 13.39
N ALA A 410 -15.38 19.45 12.83
CA ALA A 410 -14.13 19.87 13.48
C ALA A 410 -14.27 21.08 14.42
N GLY A 411 -15.43 21.73 14.47
CA GLY A 411 -15.70 22.90 15.33
C GLY A 411 -15.07 24.22 14.86
N GLN A 412 -14.69 24.34 13.58
CA GLN A 412 -14.16 25.57 12.99
C GLN A 412 -15.26 26.34 12.24
N ALA A 413 -15.40 27.64 12.53
CA ALA A 413 -16.31 28.52 11.80
C ALA A 413 -15.61 29.06 10.53
N LEU A 414 -16.05 28.61 9.35
CA LEU A 414 -15.57 29.12 8.06
C LEU A 414 -16.47 30.23 7.53
N ASP A 415 -15.87 31.31 7.02
CA ASP A 415 -16.60 32.31 6.23
C ASP A 415 -16.76 31.83 4.78
N LYS A 416 -17.95 31.30 4.46
CA LYS A 416 -18.30 30.80 3.13
C LYS A 416 -18.16 31.86 2.04
N SER A 417 -18.37 33.14 2.36
CA SER A 417 -18.29 34.23 1.39
C SER A 417 -16.84 34.56 1.02
N GLU A 418 -15.94 34.53 2.01
CA GLU A 418 -14.51 34.73 1.81
C GLU A 418 -13.90 33.58 1.00
N LEU A 419 -14.20 32.33 1.36
CA LEU A 419 -13.74 31.14 0.62
C LEU A 419 -14.26 31.13 -0.82
N SER A 420 -15.52 31.51 -1.02
CA SER A 420 -16.09 31.62 -2.36
C SER A 420 -15.34 32.64 -3.22
N LYS A 421 -14.87 33.74 -2.64
CA LYS A 421 -14.09 34.75 -3.35
C LYS A 421 -12.70 34.23 -3.69
N ILE A 422 -12.02 33.65 -2.70
CA ILE A 422 -10.70 33.02 -2.87
C ILE A 422 -10.72 32.00 -4.01
N ILE A 423 -11.67 31.05 -4.00
CA ILE A 423 -11.75 29.98 -5.00
C ILE A 423 -11.97 30.54 -6.42
N SER A 424 -12.74 31.62 -6.56
CA SER A 424 -12.97 32.29 -7.85
C SER A 424 -11.69 32.93 -8.42
N ASP A 425 -10.82 33.42 -7.54
CA ASP A 425 -9.61 34.16 -7.90
C ASP A 425 -8.38 33.24 -8.08
N LEU A 426 -8.52 31.93 -7.86
CA LEU A 426 -7.43 30.96 -7.99
C LEU A 426 -6.90 30.87 -9.44
N GLY A 427 -5.59 31.11 -9.57
CA GLY A 427 -4.83 30.96 -10.80
C GLY A 427 -4.44 29.50 -11.13
N LYS A 428 -3.61 29.34 -12.16
CA LYS A 428 -3.02 28.04 -12.50
C LYS A 428 -1.93 27.68 -11.49
N ARG A 429 -1.94 26.44 -10.98
CA ARG A 429 -1.04 25.92 -9.94
C ARG A 429 -1.13 26.66 -8.59
N VAL A 430 -2.19 27.45 -8.38
CA VAL A 430 -2.49 28.09 -7.10
C VAL A 430 -3.65 27.34 -6.48
N PHE A 431 -3.51 26.99 -5.22
CA PHE A 431 -4.46 26.18 -4.48
C PHE A 431 -4.82 26.84 -3.16
N LEU A 432 -6.06 26.63 -2.74
CA LEU A 432 -6.49 26.80 -1.37
C LEU A 432 -6.30 25.47 -0.64
N LEU A 433 -5.47 25.47 0.40
CA LEU A 433 -5.33 24.38 1.36
C LEU A 433 -6.23 24.68 2.56
N HIS A 434 -7.21 23.81 2.79
CA HIS A 434 -7.92 23.74 4.06
C HIS A 434 -7.53 22.46 4.78
N ASN A 435 -7.01 22.58 6.00
CA ASN A 435 -6.60 21.46 6.84
C ASN A 435 -7.24 21.62 8.22
N VAL A 436 -7.96 20.61 8.68
CA VAL A 436 -8.68 20.63 9.97
C VAL A 436 -7.74 20.72 11.18
N HIS A 437 -6.47 20.34 11.01
CA HIS A 437 -5.44 20.44 12.06
C HIS A 437 -4.82 21.84 12.15
N GLU A 438 -5.07 22.69 11.15
CA GLU A 438 -4.57 24.06 11.08
C GLU A 438 -5.63 25.09 11.46
N GLY A 439 -5.19 26.24 11.98
CA GLY A 439 -6.08 27.28 12.49
C GLY A 439 -6.78 28.11 11.40
N ALA A 440 -6.26 28.11 10.17
CA ALA A 440 -6.82 28.85 9.05
C ALA A 440 -6.44 28.20 7.70
N PRO A 441 -7.30 28.33 6.67
CA PRO A 441 -6.93 27.96 5.31
C PRO A 441 -5.78 28.84 4.78
N VAL A 442 -4.92 28.25 3.94
CA VAL A 442 -3.76 28.92 3.35
C VAL A 442 -3.81 28.80 1.83
N THR A 443 -3.44 29.87 1.14
CA THR A 443 -3.31 29.87 -0.32
C THR A 443 -1.85 29.72 -0.70
N PHE A 444 -1.55 28.82 -1.64
CA PHE A 444 -0.17 28.51 -2.01
C PHE A 444 -0.03 28.21 -3.50
N GLN A 445 1.16 28.42 -4.03
CA GLN A 445 1.55 27.95 -5.35
C GLN A 445 2.45 26.72 -5.21
N THR A 446 2.17 25.70 -6.02
CA THR A 446 2.91 24.43 -5.97
C THR A 446 4.36 24.62 -6.39
N ARG A 447 5.26 23.84 -5.79
CA ARG A 447 6.65 23.77 -6.25
C ARG A 447 6.76 23.21 -7.68
N TRP A 448 7.97 23.23 -8.23
CA TRP A 448 8.27 22.51 -9.46
C TRP A 448 8.49 21.03 -9.15
N ALA A 449 7.77 20.15 -9.84
CA ALA A 449 7.93 18.69 -9.70
C ALA A 449 9.33 18.23 -10.13
N MET A 450 9.89 17.26 -9.40
CA MET A 450 11.14 16.60 -9.76
C MET A 450 10.96 15.70 -11.00
N SER A 451 9.80 15.08 -11.11
CA SER A 451 9.38 14.24 -12.22
C SER A 451 9.04 15.07 -13.48
N TYR A 452 9.35 14.53 -14.65
CA TYR A 452 8.98 15.15 -15.93
C TYR A 452 7.50 14.97 -16.25
N LEU A 453 6.73 16.04 -16.09
CA LEU A 453 5.28 16.09 -16.29
C LEU A 453 4.89 16.19 -17.78
N ARG A 454 5.04 15.10 -18.52
CA ARG A 454 4.69 15.08 -19.96
C ARG A 454 3.19 14.90 -20.23
N GLY A 455 2.41 14.50 -19.23
CA GLY A 455 1.00 14.10 -19.36
C GLY A 455 0.82 12.57 -19.46
N PRO A 456 -0.34 12.06 -19.87
CA PRO A 456 -0.69 10.66 -19.68
C PRO A 456 0.08 9.73 -20.62
N LEU A 457 0.79 8.73 -20.08
CA LEU A 457 1.52 7.75 -20.87
C LEU A 457 0.58 6.75 -21.54
N THR A 458 0.89 6.38 -22.79
CA THR A 458 0.19 5.31 -23.49
C THR A 458 0.68 3.94 -23.03
N ARG A 459 -0.11 2.88 -23.24
CA ARG A 459 0.29 1.50 -22.92
C ARG A 459 1.64 1.10 -23.54
N THR A 460 1.92 1.55 -24.77
CA THR A 460 3.19 1.26 -25.45
C THR A 460 4.37 1.98 -24.79
N GLN A 461 4.16 3.23 -24.36
CA GLN A 461 5.17 3.98 -23.61
C GLN A 461 5.41 3.39 -22.22
N VAL A 462 4.37 2.91 -21.54
CA VAL A 462 4.51 2.16 -20.27
C VAL A 462 5.37 0.91 -20.50
N ARG A 463 5.16 0.17 -21.59
CA ARG A 463 6.01 -0.98 -21.94
C ARG A 463 7.46 -0.61 -22.21
N GLN A 464 7.69 0.49 -22.91
CA GLN A 464 9.04 1.00 -23.12
C GLN A 464 9.70 1.41 -21.79
N LEU A 465 8.96 2.07 -20.90
CA LEU A 465 9.46 2.54 -19.61
C LEU A 465 9.78 1.40 -18.64
N MET A 466 8.91 0.38 -18.59
CA MET A 466 9.07 -0.75 -17.67
C MET A 466 10.08 -1.80 -18.16
N GLY A 467 10.46 -1.79 -19.44
CA GLY A 467 11.55 -2.61 -19.96
C GLY A 467 11.41 -4.13 -19.75
N GLY A 468 10.20 -4.64 -19.54
CA GLY A 468 9.94 -6.06 -19.29
C GLY A 468 10.36 -6.56 -17.90
N GLN A 469 10.38 -5.68 -16.88
CA GLN A 469 10.66 -6.07 -15.50
C GLN A 469 9.74 -7.21 -15.03
N PRO A 470 10.29 -8.28 -14.43
CA PRO A 470 9.50 -9.39 -13.93
C PRO A 470 8.81 -9.04 -12.60
N PRO A 471 7.75 -9.79 -12.22
CA PRO A 471 7.18 -9.72 -10.87
C PRO A 471 8.18 -10.24 -9.82
N ASP A 472 8.09 -9.75 -8.59
CA ASP A 472 8.93 -10.21 -7.47
C ASP A 472 8.60 -11.64 -7.05
N LYS A 473 7.30 -11.97 -7.05
CA LYS A 473 6.79 -13.33 -6.90
C LYS A 473 5.90 -13.63 -8.09
N GLU A 474 6.31 -14.61 -8.89
CA GLU A 474 5.54 -15.01 -10.07
C GLU A 474 4.59 -16.15 -9.69
N VAL A 475 3.28 -15.90 -9.73
CA VAL A 475 2.28 -16.97 -9.64
C VAL A 475 2.05 -17.51 -11.04
N LYS A 476 2.45 -18.78 -11.26
CA LYS A 476 2.10 -19.57 -12.44
C LYS A 476 1.16 -20.71 -12.05
N PRO A 477 0.25 -21.13 -12.94
CA PRO A 477 -0.47 -22.38 -12.76
C PRO A 477 0.52 -23.58 -12.75
N LEU A 478 0.33 -24.53 -11.83
CA LEU A 478 1.21 -25.69 -11.56
C LEU A 478 1.39 -26.64 -12.77
N PRO A 479 2.63 -27.10 -13.09
CA PRO A 479 2.93 -28.23 -13.98
C PRO A 479 3.39 -29.52 -13.23
N GLN A 480 3.29 -30.68 -13.89
CA GLN A 480 3.26 -32.03 -13.30
C GLN A 480 4.48 -32.94 -13.66
N THR A 481 4.82 -33.97 -12.86
CA THR A 481 6.09 -34.76 -12.97
C THR A 481 5.94 -36.31 -12.87
N LYS A 482 6.87 -37.04 -13.52
CA LYS A 482 6.97 -38.52 -13.76
C LYS A 482 7.76 -39.30 -12.69
N ALA A 483 7.44 -40.60 -12.47
CA ALA A 483 8.36 -41.75 -12.66
C ALA A 483 7.83 -43.16 -12.20
N ALA A 484 8.14 -44.16 -13.05
CA ALA A 484 8.56 -45.57 -12.81
C ALA A 484 7.68 -46.59 -12.03
N ALA A 485 7.73 -47.86 -12.50
CA ALA A 485 6.81 -48.95 -12.17
C ALA A 485 7.53 -50.28 -11.83
N GLU A 486 6.93 -51.08 -10.93
CA GLU A 486 6.87 -52.56 -10.88
C GLU A 486 5.52 -52.95 -10.24
N GLY A 487 4.86 -54.06 -10.66
CA GLY A 487 3.38 -54.19 -10.65
C GLY A 487 2.65 -55.01 -9.55
N PRO A 488 1.28 -55.00 -9.55
CA PRO A 488 0.39 -55.39 -8.43
C PRO A 488 -0.34 -56.75 -8.54
N LEU A 489 -0.97 -57.18 -7.42
CA LEU A 489 -1.85 -58.35 -7.26
C LEU A 489 -3.35 -57.95 -7.10
N THR A 490 -4.27 -58.86 -7.41
CA THR A 490 -5.74 -58.63 -7.52
C THR A 490 -6.57 -58.96 -6.26
N VAL A 491 -5.96 -59.23 -5.10
CA VAL A 491 -6.68 -59.54 -3.85
C VAL A 491 -6.03 -58.81 -2.67
N SER A 492 -6.82 -58.16 -1.80
CA SER A 492 -6.32 -57.51 -0.58
C SER A 492 -5.55 -58.51 0.29
N PRO A 493 -4.28 -58.25 0.64
CA PRO A 493 -3.47 -59.18 1.41
C PRO A 493 -3.98 -59.35 2.85
N SER A 494 -3.80 -60.54 3.43
CA SER A 494 -4.23 -60.86 4.79
C SER A 494 -3.36 -60.13 5.84
N ILE A 495 -3.95 -59.14 6.51
CA ILE A 495 -3.32 -58.36 7.59
C ILE A 495 -3.69 -58.96 8.95
N SER A 496 -2.78 -58.87 9.92
CA SER A 496 -3.07 -59.24 11.31
C SER A 496 -4.21 -58.38 11.90
N PRO A 497 -5.20 -58.96 12.60
CA PRO A 497 -6.33 -58.21 13.17
C PRO A 497 -5.92 -57.17 14.22
N ASP A 498 -4.68 -57.21 14.72
CA ASP A 498 -4.13 -56.29 15.70
C ASP A 498 -3.48 -55.02 15.09
N ILE A 499 -3.52 -54.89 13.76
CA ILE A 499 -2.96 -53.77 13.00
C ILE A 499 -4.12 -52.93 12.42
N GLN A 500 -4.20 -51.66 12.82
CA GLN A 500 -5.12 -50.71 12.22
C GLN A 500 -4.65 -50.38 10.79
N GLN A 501 -5.49 -50.71 9.81
CA GLN A 501 -5.31 -50.32 8.42
C GLN A 501 -6.25 -49.18 8.06
N ILE A 502 -5.79 -48.30 7.19
CA ILE A 502 -6.56 -47.19 6.66
C ILE A 502 -6.32 -47.06 5.15
N TYR A 503 -7.19 -46.35 4.45
CA TYR A 503 -7.04 -46.06 3.03
C TYR A 503 -6.99 -44.55 2.84
N LEU A 504 -6.00 -44.07 2.07
CA LEU A 504 -5.97 -42.67 1.68
C LEU A 504 -6.97 -42.44 0.53
N PRO A 505 -7.67 -41.29 0.52
CA PRO A 505 -8.67 -41.01 -0.50
C PRO A 505 -8.01 -40.74 -1.85
N MET A 506 -8.69 -41.12 -2.92
CA MET A 506 -8.29 -40.78 -4.27
C MET A 506 -8.69 -39.33 -4.57
N ARG A 507 -7.72 -38.42 -4.61
CA ARG A 507 -7.93 -36.99 -4.92
C ARG A 507 -7.64 -36.64 -6.38
N LYS A 508 -6.95 -37.50 -7.12
CA LYS A 508 -6.65 -37.32 -8.55
C LYS A 508 -7.31 -38.41 -9.38
N ASP A 509 -8.09 -38.02 -10.38
CA ASP A 509 -8.67 -38.95 -11.35
C ASP A 509 -7.64 -39.37 -12.43
N VAL A 510 -7.96 -40.41 -13.21
CA VAL A 510 -7.11 -40.91 -14.31
C VAL A 510 -6.74 -39.81 -15.28
N ARG A 511 -7.66 -38.89 -15.59
CA ARG A 511 -7.44 -37.84 -16.58
C ARG A 511 -6.39 -36.85 -16.09
N THR A 512 -6.43 -36.51 -14.81
CA THR A 512 -5.44 -35.66 -14.15
C THR A 512 -4.09 -36.37 -14.08
N ALA A 513 -4.06 -37.66 -13.72
CA ALA A 513 -2.83 -38.46 -13.67
C ALA A 513 -2.16 -38.68 -15.04
N VAL A 514 -2.95 -38.82 -16.11
CA VAL A 514 -2.44 -38.85 -17.50
C VAL A 514 -1.97 -37.46 -17.94
N GLN A 515 -2.68 -36.41 -17.49
CA GLN A 515 -2.24 -35.01 -17.38
C GLN A 515 -0.75 -34.93 -16.98
N ASP A 516 -0.45 -35.60 -15.86
CA ASP A 516 0.77 -35.41 -15.09
C ASP A 516 2.06 -35.82 -15.83
N LEU A 517 1.94 -36.69 -16.83
CA LEU A 517 3.11 -37.32 -17.45
C LEU A 517 3.75 -36.50 -18.59
N ASP A 518 3.16 -35.39 -19.02
CA ASP A 518 3.63 -34.52 -20.14
C ASP A 518 4.05 -35.32 -21.40
N ILE A 519 3.31 -36.39 -21.73
CA ILE A 519 3.58 -37.22 -22.91
C ILE A 519 2.61 -36.82 -24.01
N LYS A 520 3.06 -35.89 -24.84
CA LYS A 520 2.31 -35.40 -26.01
C LYS A 520 2.14 -36.55 -27.02
N ARG A 521 0.93 -37.12 -27.05
CA ARG A 521 0.38 -38.16 -27.96
C ARG A 521 0.52 -39.59 -27.45
N LEU A 522 -0.38 -39.97 -26.55
CA LEU A 522 -0.70 -41.38 -26.28
C LEU A 522 -2.04 -41.73 -26.94
N SER A 523 -2.04 -42.85 -27.66
CA SER A 523 -3.25 -43.57 -28.07
C SER A 523 -3.37 -44.82 -27.20
N ASP A 524 -4.58 -45.15 -26.74
CA ASP A 524 -4.88 -46.36 -25.94
C ASP A 524 -4.20 -46.44 -24.56
N VAL A 525 -4.46 -45.46 -23.68
CA VAL A 525 -4.03 -45.51 -22.27
C VAL A 525 -4.98 -46.40 -21.48
N GLN A 526 -4.49 -47.51 -20.95
CA GLN A 526 -5.18 -48.32 -19.95
C GLN A 526 -4.81 -47.83 -18.55
N SER A 527 -5.79 -47.68 -17.68
CA SER A 527 -5.59 -47.20 -16.31
C SER A 527 -6.15 -48.19 -15.30
N GLN A 528 -5.38 -48.47 -14.25
CA GLN A 528 -5.79 -49.31 -13.13
C GLN A 528 -5.41 -48.62 -11.82
N LEU A 529 -6.37 -48.50 -10.90
CA LEU A 529 -6.09 -47.97 -9.56
C LEU A 529 -5.44 -49.07 -8.71
N ILE A 530 -4.35 -48.72 -8.04
CA ILE A 530 -3.54 -49.62 -7.20
C ILE A 530 -3.32 -48.96 -5.85
N TYR A 531 -3.49 -49.71 -4.78
CA TYR A 531 -3.08 -49.33 -3.44
C TYR A 531 -1.69 -49.89 -3.11
N ILE A 532 -0.77 -49.00 -2.75
CA ILE A 532 0.58 -49.33 -2.29
C ILE A 532 0.63 -49.25 -0.76
N PRO A 533 1.16 -50.27 -0.07
CA PRO A 533 1.27 -50.23 1.39
C PRO A 533 2.28 -49.17 1.81
N SER A 534 1.95 -48.43 2.86
CA SER A 534 2.74 -47.34 3.44
C SER A 534 2.45 -47.26 4.94
N VAL A 535 3.27 -46.56 5.71
CA VAL A 535 2.91 -46.13 7.08
C VAL A 535 2.58 -44.65 7.04
N VAL A 536 1.44 -44.27 7.60
CA VAL A 536 1.15 -42.86 7.83
C VAL A 536 1.46 -42.51 9.29
N GLY A 537 2.01 -41.32 9.51
CA GLY A 537 2.18 -40.73 10.82
C GLY A 537 1.53 -39.36 10.86
N MET A 538 0.55 -39.16 11.74
CA MET A 538 -0.16 -37.90 11.91
C MET A 538 -0.11 -37.41 13.36
N GLY A 539 -0.07 -36.10 13.54
CA GLY A 539 -0.12 -35.48 14.85
C GLY A 539 0.12 -33.98 14.83
N PHE A 540 0.51 -33.44 15.97
CA PHE A 540 0.78 -32.02 16.14
C PHE A 540 2.12 -31.81 16.85
N VAL A 541 2.82 -30.76 16.46
CA VAL A 541 3.97 -30.24 17.18
C VAL A 541 3.64 -28.85 17.72
N HIS A 542 4.00 -28.61 18.96
CA HIS A 542 3.78 -27.35 19.64
C HIS A 542 5.12 -26.64 19.87
N PHE A 543 5.19 -25.36 19.53
CA PHE A 543 6.35 -24.52 19.75
C PHE A 543 6.00 -23.49 20.81
N THR A 544 6.66 -23.56 21.97
CA THR A 544 6.40 -22.65 23.09
C THR A 544 7.67 -21.95 23.56
N ASP A 545 7.62 -20.62 23.60
CA ASP A 545 8.63 -19.78 24.23
C ASP A 545 7.96 -18.55 24.84
N THR A 546 7.77 -18.58 26.16
CA THR A 546 7.09 -17.50 26.90
C THR A 546 7.87 -16.18 26.90
N ARG A 547 9.20 -16.23 26.79
CA ARG A 547 10.03 -15.01 26.74
C ARG A 547 9.89 -14.31 25.39
N ARG A 548 9.74 -15.08 24.32
CA ARG A 548 9.61 -14.60 22.93
C ARG A 548 8.16 -14.55 22.44
N LYS A 549 7.20 -14.87 23.32
CA LYS A 549 5.75 -14.89 23.05
C LYS A 549 5.37 -15.81 21.87
N VAL A 550 6.00 -16.97 21.79
CA VAL A 550 5.67 -18.01 20.80
C VAL A 550 4.77 -19.05 21.46
N ASP A 551 3.63 -19.32 20.84
CA ASP A 551 2.66 -20.35 21.25
C ASP A 551 1.95 -20.92 20.01
N GLU A 552 2.70 -21.68 19.21
CA GLU A 552 2.23 -22.15 17.89
C GLU A 552 1.98 -23.66 17.87
N ARG A 553 0.96 -24.09 17.13
CA ARG A 553 0.64 -25.51 16.94
C ARG A 553 0.55 -25.84 15.47
N GLU A 554 1.46 -26.68 15.00
CA GLU A 554 1.54 -27.12 13.61
C GLU A 554 1.08 -28.58 13.51
N ALA A 555 0.16 -28.89 12.60
CA ALA A 555 -0.21 -30.25 12.26
C ALA A 555 0.81 -30.86 11.29
N PHE A 556 1.13 -32.13 11.44
CA PHE A 556 1.95 -32.86 10.47
C PHE A 556 1.27 -34.16 10.05
N ALA A 557 1.39 -34.49 8.77
CA ALA A 557 1.06 -35.79 8.22
C ALA A 557 2.20 -36.25 7.30
N LEU A 558 2.80 -37.39 7.62
CA LEU A 558 3.93 -37.97 6.90
C LEU A 558 3.54 -39.35 6.38
N LEU A 559 3.82 -39.62 5.10
CA LEU A 559 3.66 -40.91 4.48
C LEU A 559 5.03 -41.55 4.25
N LEU A 560 5.20 -42.75 4.77
CA LEU A 560 6.42 -43.53 4.64
C LEU A 560 6.12 -44.77 3.80
N GLN A 561 6.56 -44.75 2.54
CA GLN A 561 6.30 -45.83 1.60
C GLN A 561 7.05 -47.12 1.99
N ALA A 562 6.44 -48.27 1.67
CA ALA A 562 7.02 -49.57 1.90
C ALA A 562 8.17 -49.88 0.92
N GLY A 563 9.42 -49.87 1.39
CA GLY A 563 10.59 -50.31 0.62
C GLY A 563 11.07 -51.72 0.97
N ASN A 564 12.11 -52.20 0.27
CA ASN A 564 12.79 -53.47 0.55
C ASN A 564 13.67 -53.44 1.82
N GLY A 565 13.71 -52.32 2.56
CA GLY A 565 14.55 -52.08 3.74
C GLY A 565 13.74 -51.81 5.02
N VAL A 566 14.44 -51.48 6.11
CA VAL A 566 13.79 -51.07 7.38
C VAL A 566 13.28 -49.63 7.24
N PRO A 567 11.98 -49.36 7.37
CA PRO A 567 11.40 -48.03 7.18
C PRO A 567 11.98 -47.01 8.19
N ARG A 568 12.31 -45.80 7.72
CA ARG A 568 12.79 -44.68 8.54
C ARG A 568 12.06 -43.39 8.18
N TRP A 569 11.68 -42.61 9.18
CA TRP A 569 10.99 -41.32 8.97
C TRP A 569 11.80 -40.28 8.18
N GLU A 570 13.11 -40.47 8.01
CA GLU A 570 13.96 -39.64 7.13
C GLU A 570 13.58 -39.79 5.64
N GLU A 571 12.95 -40.89 5.26
CA GLU A 571 12.48 -41.18 3.89
C GLU A 571 11.00 -40.85 3.70
N ALA A 572 10.33 -40.31 4.72
CA ALA A 572 8.90 -40.02 4.66
C ALA A 572 8.63 -38.70 3.91
N GLU A 573 7.55 -38.69 3.12
CA GLU A 573 7.08 -37.51 2.40
C GLU A 573 5.92 -36.84 3.16
N PRO A 574 5.86 -35.50 3.21
CA PRO A 574 4.69 -34.82 3.76
C PRO A 574 3.49 -34.99 2.82
N ILE A 575 2.32 -35.24 3.41
CA ILE A 575 1.05 -35.37 2.69
C ILE A 575 0.02 -34.39 3.24
N ASP A 576 -0.86 -33.89 2.38
CA ASP A 576 -1.91 -32.92 2.74
C ASP A 576 -3.23 -33.65 3.06
N ILE A 577 -3.23 -34.50 4.09
CA ILE A 577 -4.38 -35.34 4.47
C ILE A 577 -4.64 -35.14 5.95
N SER A 578 -5.87 -34.78 6.30
CA SER A 578 -6.33 -34.68 7.67
C SER A 578 -6.90 -36.02 8.17
N PRO A 579 -7.02 -36.24 9.48
CA PRO A 579 -7.67 -37.44 10.01
C PRO A 579 -9.09 -37.68 9.49
N ASP A 580 -9.82 -36.62 9.13
CA ASP A 580 -11.20 -36.69 8.64
C ASP A 580 -11.30 -37.14 7.16
N ASP A 581 -10.19 -37.04 6.41
CA ASP A 581 -10.09 -37.47 5.01
C ASP A 581 -9.88 -39.00 4.88
N ILE A 582 -9.59 -39.68 5.99
CA ILE A 582 -9.20 -41.08 5.98
C ILE A 582 -10.39 -41.99 5.66
N LEU A 583 -10.21 -42.88 4.69
CA LEU A 583 -11.20 -43.89 4.34
C LEU A 583 -10.97 -45.19 5.13
N HIS A 584 -12.06 -45.86 5.47
CA HIS A 584 -12.04 -47.18 6.13
C HIS A 584 -12.23 -48.35 5.16
N ASP A 585 -12.72 -48.08 3.96
CA ASP A 585 -12.89 -49.03 2.87
C ASP A 585 -12.11 -48.54 1.64
N PRO A 586 -11.54 -49.44 0.81
CA PRO A 586 -10.85 -49.05 -0.41
C PRO A 586 -11.84 -48.58 -1.47
N GLU A 587 -11.35 -47.75 -2.40
CA GLU A 587 -12.10 -47.40 -3.61
C GLU A 587 -12.47 -48.66 -4.43
N PRO A 588 -13.63 -48.66 -5.12
CA PRO A 588 -14.06 -49.78 -5.98
C PRO A 588 -13.05 -50.08 -7.11
N ASP A 589 -13.02 -51.33 -7.57
CA ASP A 589 -12.19 -51.80 -8.71
C ASP A 589 -10.67 -51.58 -8.54
N THR A 590 -10.15 -51.70 -7.31
CA THR A 590 -8.73 -51.49 -6.96
C THR A 590 -7.90 -52.77 -6.87
N GLN A 591 -6.60 -52.64 -7.17
CA GLN A 591 -5.58 -53.68 -6.95
C GLN A 591 -4.68 -53.33 -5.77
N PHE A 592 -3.97 -54.32 -5.21
CA PHE A 592 -3.10 -54.12 -4.05
C PHE A 592 -1.67 -54.60 -4.33
N HIS A 593 -0.68 -53.82 -3.90
CA HIS A 593 0.69 -54.31 -3.81
C HIS A 593 0.85 -55.30 -2.66
N GLN A 594 1.84 -56.18 -2.77
CA GLN A 594 2.17 -57.10 -1.69
C GLN A 594 2.65 -56.32 -0.46
N LEU A 595 2.05 -56.60 0.69
CA LEU A 595 2.46 -56.04 1.97
C LEU A 595 3.80 -56.67 2.41
N PRO A 596 4.88 -55.90 2.61
CA PRO A 596 6.12 -56.46 3.15
C PRO A 596 5.93 -57.00 4.56
N GLU A 597 6.59 -58.11 4.90
CA GLU A 597 6.49 -58.73 6.23
C GLU A 597 6.89 -57.80 7.37
N SER A 598 7.77 -56.82 7.12
CA SER A 598 8.20 -55.80 8.08
C SER A 598 7.05 -54.88 8.54
N MET A 599 6.02 -54.69 7.71
CA MET A 599 4.88 -53.82 8.00
C MET A 599 3.64 -54.57 8.51
N ASN A 600 3.67 -55.91 8.48
CA ASN A 600 2.61 -56.76 9.04
C ASN A 600 2.92 -57.20 10.49
N GLN A 601 3.78 -56.47 11.20
CA GLN A 601 4.18 -56.75 12.58
C GLN A 601 3.86 -55.57 13.51
N GLN A 602 3.00 -55.78 14.50
CA GLN A 602 2.60 -54.74 15.46
C GLN A 602 3.78 -54.13 16.24
N ARG A 603 4.84 -54.92 16.49
CA ARG A 603 6.05 -54.46 17.19
C ARG A 603 6.80 -53.38 16.41
N GLU A 604 6.90 -53.54 15.08
CA GLU A 604 7.60 -52.60 14.21
C GLU A 604 6.81 -51.28 14.07
N LEU A 605 5.47 -51.35 13.96
CA LEU A 605 4.61 -50.16 13.94
C LEU A 605 4.70 -49.35 15.25
N LYS A 606 4.72 -50.02 16.41
CA LYS A 606 4.92 -49.34 17.71
C LYS A 606 6.29 -48.66 17.79
N LYS A 607 7.33 -49.30 17.27
CA LYS A 607 8.67 -48.70 17.21
C LYS A 607 8.70 -47.46 16.29
N LEU A 608 8.06 -47.54 15.12
CA LEU A 608 7.90 -46.38 14.23
C LEU A 608 7.14 -45.24 14.92
N GLN A 609 6.12 -45.54 15.74
CA GLN A 609 5.42 -44.52 16.52
C GLN A 609 6.33 -43.79 17.53
N GLU A 610 7.19 -44.53 18.24
CA GLU A 610 8.18 -43.94 19.16
C GLU A 610 9.26 -43.13 18.42
N ASP A 611 9.70 -43.63 17.26
CA ASP A 611 10.69 -42.98 16.42
C ASP A 611 10.15 -41.70 15.76
N LEU A 612 8.86 -41.64 15.42
CA LEU A 612 8.21 -40.48 14.79
C LEU A 612 8.29 -39.24 15.69
N ALA A 613 7.94 -39.38 16.97
CA ALA A 613 8.02 -38.28 17.92
C ALA A 613 9.46 -37.73 18.06
N THR A 614 10.45 -38.64 18.01
CA THR A 614 11.87 -38.28 18.06
C THR A 614 12.34 -37.60 16.77
N HIS A 615 11.84 -38.04 15.61
CA HIS A 615 12.13 -37.45 14.31
C HIS A 615 11.59 -36.02 14.22
N ILE A 616 10.31 -35.80 14.57
CA ILE A 616 9.67 -34.48 14.58
C ILE A 616 10.41 -33.53 15.53
N TYR A 617 10.71 -33.98 16.76
CA TYR A 617 11.48 -33.21 17.75
C TYR A 617 12.86 -32.75 17.23
N ARG A 618 13.56 -33.57 16.44
CA ARG A 618 14.92 -33.27 15.96
C ARG A 618 14.94 -32.37 14.73
N ASN A 619 13.96 -32.52 13.84
CA ASN A 619 13.99 -31.95 12.50
C ASN A 619 13.03 -30.77 12.30
N ARG A 620 12.10 -30.52 13.24
CA ARG A 620 11.20 -29.35 13.18
C ARG A 620 11.71 -28.22 14.07
N SER A 621 11.67 -27.01 13.53
CA SER A 621 11.94 -25.75 14.25
C SER A 621 11.25 -24.59 13.55
N ILE A 622 10.80 -23.60 14.32
CA ILE A 622 10.38 -22.30 13.79
C ILE A 622 11.57 -21.35 13.91
N THR A 623 11.90 -20.60 12.86
CA THR A 623 12.96 -19.59 12.91
C THR A 623 12.35 -18.22 13.06
N LEU A 624 12.72 -17.50 14.13
CA LEU A 624 12.39 -16.09 14.29
C LEU A 624 13.56 -15.22 13.88
N LEU A 625 13.27 -14.01 13.40
CA LEU A 625 14.27 -12.97 13.18
C LEU A 625 14.31 -12.04 14.39
N TYR A 626 15.49 -11.55 14.75
CA TYR A 626 15.68 -10.61 15.85
C TYR A 626 16.39 -9.34 15.39
N SER A 627 15.82 -8.18 15.73
CA SER A 627 16.48 -6.88 15.59
C SER A 627 17.09 -6.48 16.93
N SER A 628 18.43 -6.36 16.97
CA SER A 628 19.18 -5.95 18.18
C SER A 628 18.86 -4.52 18.62
N VAL A 629 18.44 -3.68 17.67
CA VAL A 629 18.26 -2.23 17.83
C VAL A 629 16.92 -1.95 18.46
N LEU A 630 15.84 -2.41 17.82
CA LEU A 630 14.49 -2.27 18.35
C LEU A 630 14.19 -3.28 19.46
N LYS A 631 15.05 -4.31 19.60
CA LYS A 631 14.92 -5.43 20.55
C LYS A 631 13.62 -6.20 20.35
N GLU A 632 13.22 -6.35 19.08
CA GLU A 632 11.99 -7.02 18.67
C GLU A 632 12.29 -8.31 17.92
N TYR A 633 11.39 -9.28 18.07
CA TYR A 633 11.41 -10.55 17.33
C TYR A 633 10.34 -10.51 16.23
N SER A 634 10.55 -11.24 15.15
CA SER A 634 9.49 -11.53 14.18
C SER A 634 8.42 -12.43 14.80
N HIS A 635 7.24 -12.43 14.21
CA HIS A 635 6.24 -13.45 14.49
C HIS A 635 6.57 -14.76 13.76
N PRO A 636 6.08 -15.92 14.23
CA PRO A 636 6.32 -17.23 13.62
C PRO A 636 5.99 -17.32 12.12
N ASP A 637 4.87 -16.71 11.69
CA ASP A 637 4.42 -16.72 10.29
C ASP A 637 4.73 -15.41 9.54
N GLU A 638 5.47 -14.48 10.15
CA GLU A 638 5.81 -13.19 9.55
C GLU A 638 7.02 -13.36 8.62
N SER A 639 6.84 -12.99 7.34
CA SER A 639 7.94 -13.00 6.38
C SER A 639 9.01 -11.95 6.74
N GLU A 640 10.27 -12.17 6.33
CA GLU A 640 11.35 -11.18 6.55
C GLU A 640 10.98 -9.78 6.05
N ARG A 641 10.30 -9.69 4.90
CA ARG A 641 9.80 -8.45 4.33
C ARG A 641 8.82 -7.74 5.26
N GLU A 642 7.84 -8.47 5.82
CA GLU A 642 6.86 -7.91 6.74
C GLU A 642 7.51 -7.47 8.04
N PHE A 643 8.46 -8.26 8.55
CA PHE A 643 9.24 -7.89 9.72
C PHE A 643 10.03 -6.60 9.47
N ARG A 644 10.73 -6.47 8.34
CA ARG A 644 11.41 -5.23 7.93
C ARG A 644 10.45 -4.04 7.90
N MET A 645 9.28 -4.19 7.26
CA MET A 645 8.27 -3.13 7.20
C MET A 645 7.82 -2.69 8.60
N ARG A 646 7.56 -3.65 9.50
CA ARG A 646 7.15 -3.37 10.88
C ARG A 646 8.24 -2.63 11.66
N LEU A 647 9.50 -3.03 11.49
CA LEU A 647 10.63 -2.35 12.12
C LEU A 647 10.84 -0.93 11.58
N THR A 648 10.74 -0.73 10.26
CA THR A 648 10.81 0.61 9.64
C THR A 648 9.72 1.52 10.21
N GLN A 649 8.48 1.01 10.31
CA GLN A 649 7.38 1.75 10.93
C GLN A 649 7.67 2.09 12.39
N ALA A 650 8.12 1.13 13.20
CA ALA A 650 8.42 1.33 14.61
C ALA A 650 9.59 2.32 14.82
N ALA A 651 10.60 2.29 13.95
CA ALA A 651 11.70 3.25 13.94
C ALA A 651 11.19 4.67 13.64
N ARG A 652 10.33 4.83 12.62
CA ARG A 652 9.70 6.11 12.31
C ARG A 652 8.86 6.65 13.45
N GLU A 653 8.06 5.80 14.11
CA GLU A 653 7.25 6.22 15.27
C GLU A 653 8.11 6.73 16.43
N LYS A 654 9.19 6.01 16.77
CA LYS A 654 10.13 6.45 17.83
C LYS A 654 10.85 7.73 17.45
N ARG A 655 11.32 7.81 16.21
CA ARG A 655 11.96 9.00 15.65
C ARG A 655 11.02 10.21 15.70
N ASP A 656 9.79 10.06 15.22
CA ASP A 656 8.79 11.13 15.23
C ASP A 656 8.47 11.57 16.66
N GLU A 657 8.39 10.64 17.62
CA GLU A 657 8.20 10.97 19.05
C GLU A 657 9.39 11.77 19.63
N GLU A 658 10.62 11.41 19.26
CA GLU A 658 11.84 12.12 19.67
C GLU A 658 11.91 13.52 19.05
N VAL A 659 11.64 13.63 17.74
CA VAL A 659 11.57 14.90 17.01
C VAL A 659 10.46 15.79 17.58
N ASP A 660 9.30 15.26 17.95
CA ASP A 660 8.22 16.02 18.58
C ASP A 660 8.61 16.56 19.96
N LYS A 661 9.25 15.73 20.79
CA LYS A 661 9.76 16.15 22.11
C LYS A 661 10.78 17.27 21.96
N LEU A 662 11.66 17.14 20.96
CA LEU A 662 12.67 18.14 20.65
C LEU A 662 12.02 19.44 20.15
N THR A 663 11.14 19.34 19.16
CA THR A 663 10.40 20.47 18.58
C THR A 663 9.64 21.23 19.66
N LYS A 664 8.89 20.55 20.54
CA LYS A 664 8.18 21.20 21.66
C LYS A 664 9.11 21.94 22.62
N LYS A 665 10.32 21.41 22.87
CA LYS A 665 11.35 22.06 23.70
C LYS A 665 11.85 23.35 23.03
N TYR A 666 12.08 23.32 21.72
CA TYR A 666 12.54 24.47 20.95
C TYR A 666 11.44 25.50 20.69
N GLU A 667 10.20 25.10 20.38
CA GLU A 667 9.05 25.99 20.25
C GLU A 667 8.84 26.85 21.50
N LYS A 668 8.98 26.27 22.70
CA LYS A 668 8.88 27.03 23.96
C LYS A 668 9.96 28.11 24.06
N ARG A 669 11.18 27.82 23.60
CA ARG A 669 12.30 28.76 23.56
C ARG A 669 12.10 29.83 22.46
N LEU A 670 11.72 29.43 21.25
CA LEU A 670 11.39 30.31 20.12
C LEU A 670 10.25 31.24 20.47
N ARG A 671 9.16 30.75 21.09
CA ARG A 671 8.06 31.60 21.57
C ARG A 671 8.52 32.63 22.59
N THR A 672 9.48 32.26 23.46
CA THR A 672 10.07 33.18 24.43
C THR A 672 10.89 34.27 23.72
N LEU A 673 11.70 33.89 22.73
CA LEU A 673 12.48 34.83 21.91
C LEU A 673 11.58 35.71 21.03
N GLY A 674 10.59 35.16 20.34
CA GLY A 674 9.63 35.90 19.53
C GLY A 674 8.83 36.92 20.37
N ASN A 675 8.48 36.59 21.61
CA ASN A 675 7.89 37.57 22.54
C ASN A 675 8.87 38.69 22.92
N LYS A 676 10.16 38.41 23.05
CA LYS A 676 11.20 39.44 23.28
C LYS A 676 11.40 40.30 22.03
N LEU A 677 11.46 39.68 20.84
CA LEU A 677 11.59 40.35 19.55
C LEU A 677 10.43 41.31 19.33
N ARG A 678 9.17 40.86 19.47
CA ARG A 678 7.98 41.71 19.34
C ARG A 678 8.00 42.90 20.31
N ARG A 679 8.49 42.70 21.54
CA ARG A 679 8.68 43.80 22.51
C ARG A 679 9.79 44.75 22.10
N ALA A 680 10.88 44.24 21.53
CA ALA A 680 12.01 45.02 21.02
C ALA A 680 11.60 45.86 19.79
N GLU A 681 10.88 45.26 18.83
CA GLU A 681 10.31 45.94 17.66
C GLU A 681 9.33 47.04 18.05
N ALA A 682 8.38 46.76 18.95
CA ALA A 682 7.47 47.79 19.45
C ALA A 682 8.20 48.96 20.15
N LYS A 683 9.32 48.66 20.85
CA LYS A 683 10.17 49.67 21.47
C LYS A 683 10.96 50.46 20.42
N LEU A 684 11.43 49.79 19.37
CA LEU A 684 12.11 50.40 18.23
C LEU A 684 11.18 51.36 17.49
N ASP A 685 9.96 50.94 17.16
CA ASP A 685 8.96 51.78 16.50
C ASP A 685 8.62 53.02 17.32
N LYS A 686 8.43 52.84 18.63
CA LYS A 686 8.20 53.95 19.56
C LYS A 686 9.39 54.92 19.60
N LYS A 687 10.63 54.41 19.58
CA LYS A 687 11.85 55.23 19.54
C LYS A 687 12.03 55.92 18.17
N LYS A 688 11.75 55.25 17.06
CA LYS A 688 11.76 55.81 15.69
C LYS A 688 10.74 56.94 15.55
N ALA A 689 9.51 56.74 16.02
CA ALA A 689 8.47 57.76 16.05
C ALA A 689 8.83 58.97 16.93
N LYS A 690 9.46 58.74 18.09
CA LYS A 690 9.94 59.82 18.98
C LYS A 690 11.14 60.58 18.40
N ALA A 691 12.01 59.89 17.66
CA ALA A 691 13.15 60.51 16.97
C ALA A 691 12.69 61.33 15.74
N SER A 692 11.70 60.84 14.98
CA SER A 692 11.13 61.56 13.84
C SER A 692 10.35 62.81 14.28
N SER A 693 9.55 62.72 15.33
CA SER A 693 8.84 63.87 15.90
C SER A 693 9.81 64.94 16.41
N ARG A 694 10.91 64.55 17.05
CA ARG A 694 11.98 65.47 17.50
C ARG A 694 12.78 66.09 16.35
N LYS A 695 12.96 65.38 15.24
CA LYS A 695 13.56 65.95 14.01
C LYS A 695 12.63 67.01 13.39
N GLN A 696 11.32 66.78 13.37
CA GLN A 696 10.33 67.78 12.94
C GLN A 696 10.29 69.01 13.87
N GLU A 697 10.36 68.81 15.19
CA GLU A 697 10.43 69.90 16.17
C GLU A 697 11.67 70.80 15.99
N ILE A 698 12.81 70.22 15.61
CA ILE A 698 14.04 70.94 15.29
C ILE A 698 13.88 71.72 13.97
N ALA A 699 13.28 71.12 12.94
CA ALA A 699 13.03 71.77 11.64
C ALA A 699 12.09 72.98 11.75
N VAL A 700 11.08 72.92 12.63
CA VAL A 700 10.20 74.07 12.92
C VAL A 700 10.96 75.18 13.67
N SER A 701 11.90 74.85 14.57
CA SER A 701 12.67 75.85 15.32
C SER A 701 13.78 76.55 14.53
N VAL A 702 14.20 75.99 13.39
CA VAL A 702 15.16 76.63 12.46
C VAL A 702 14.46 77.64 11.55
N GLY A 703 13.13 77.54 11.38
CA GLY A 703 12.31 78.48 10.62
C GLY A 703 12.01 79.82 11.29
N GLU A 704 12.20 79.96 12.61
CA GLU A 704 11.92 81.21 13.34
C GLU A 704 13.16 82.06 13.64
N SER A 705 14.37 81.65 13.23
CA SER A 705 15.62 82.33 13.62
C SER A 705 16.33 83.13 12.50
N VAL A 706 15.69 83.33 11.34
CA VAL A 706 16.30 84.07 10.21
C VAL A 706 15.86 85.56 10.12
N LEU A 707 14.96 86.04 10.98
CA LEU A 707 14.48 87.44 10.96
C LEU A 707 15.00 88.31 12.11
N GLY A 708 16.33 88.36 12.29
CA GLY A 708 16.90 89.18 13.36
C GLY A 708 18.41 89.42 13.29
N MET A 709 18.97 89.68 12.10
CA MET A 709 20.36 90.09 11.94
C MET A 709 20.47 91.49 11.31
N PHE A 710 19.80 92.47 11.93
CA PHE A 710 20.05 93.91 11.76
C PHE A 710 19.68 94.65 13.06
N MET A 711 20.47 94.49 14.11
CA MET A 711 20.73 95.50 15.16
C MET A 711 21.60 94.88 16.26
N GLY A 712 22.75 95.52 16.54
CA GLY A 712 23.70 95.03 17.52
C GLY A 712 23.29 95.31 18.96
N ARG A 713 23.46 94.31 19.83
CA ARG A 713 24.08 94.43 21.17
C ARG A 713 24.23 93.05 21.82
N ARG A 714 25.32 92.90 22.58
CA ARG A 714 25.81 91.67 23.23
C ARG A 714 24.74 90.94 24.06
N SER A 715 24.64 89.61 23.90
CA SER A 715 24.21 88.68 24.94
C SER A 715 24.80 87.29 24.70
N THR A 716 25.68 86.84 25.59
CA THR A 716 26.39 85.53 25.56
C THR A 716 25.58 84.38 26.16
N ARG A 717 24.24 84.44 26.14
CA ARG A 717 23.38 83.48 26.88
C ARG A 717 22.46 82.60 26.01
N THR A 718 22.72 82.52 24.70
CA THR A 718 21.84 81.81 23.73
C THR A 718 22.50 80.63 23.01
N ALA A 719 23.82 80.41 23.16
CA ALA A 719 24.52 79.27 22.55
C ALA A 719 24.26 77.92 23.27
N SER A 720 23.83 77.94 24.53
CA SER A 720 23.64 76.76 25.37
C SER A 720 22.36 75.97 25.07
N LYS A 721 21.31 76.60 24.52
CA LYS A 721 20.04 75.90 24.19
C LYS A 721 20.11 75.10 22.88
N ALA A 722 20.83 75.61 21.86
CA ALA A 722 21.03 74.91 20.59
C ALA A 722 21.97 73.70 20.74
N MET A 723 23.04 73.84 21.54
CA MET A 723 23.98 72.75 21.81
C MET A 723 23.35 71.63 22.67
N THR A 724 22.44 71.97 23.58
CA THR A 724 21.64 71.00 24.36
C THR A 724 20.65 70.24 23.48
N LYS A 725 19.96 70.91 22.55
CA LYS A 725 19.03 70.26 21.60
C LYS A 725 19.74 69.38 20.56
N TYR A 726 20.91 69.79 20.09
CA TYR A 726 21.75 68.97 19.20
C TYR A 726 22.26 67.71 19.92
N ARG A 727 22.71 67.85 21.17
CA ARG A 727 23.13 66.70 22.00
C ARG A 727 21.96 65.74 22.25
N GLN A 728 20.76 66.25 22.51
CA GLN A 728 19.54 65.44 22.69
C GLN A 728 19.09 64.72 21.41
N SER A 729 19.28 65.31 20.22
CA SER A 729 19.04 64.65 18.93
C SER A 729 20.03 63.51 18.67
N ARG A 730 21.32 63.72 18.99
CA ARG A 730 22.34 62.65 18.94
C ARG A 730 22.01 61.51 19.90
N THR A 731 21.56 61.81 21.12
CA THR A 731 21.12 60.79 22.09
C THR A 731 19.92 60.01 21.57
N ALA A 732 18.92 60.68 20.99
CA ALA A 732 17.76 60.00 20.40
C ALA A 732 18.13 59.10 19.22
N GLY A 733 19.11 59.52 18.39
CA GLY A 733 19.66 58.67 17.32
C GLY A 733 20.42 57.46 17.84
N MET A 734 21.22 57.62 18.90
CA MET A 734 21.90 56.49 19.57
C MET A 734 20.91 55.52 20.22
N GLU A 735 19.83 56.04 20.82
CA GLU A 735 18.77 55.21 21.40
C GLU A 735 18.03 54.37 20.35
N VAL A 736 17.82 54.90 19.14
CA VAL A 736 17.24 54.14 18.01
C VAL A 736 18.22 53.05 17.57
N LYS A 737 19.50 53.39 17.40
CA LYS A 737 20.53 52.43 16.99
C LYS A 737 20.67 51.27 17.98
N GLU A 738 20.68 51.55 19.28
CA GLU A 738 20.70 50.53 20.34
C GLU A 738 19.44 49.63 20.30
N ALA A 739 18.28 50.17 19.90
CA ALA A 739 17.06 49.38 19.75
C ALA A 739 17.08 48.53 18.46
N GLU A 740 17.69 49.01 17.38
CA GLU A 740 17.93 48.23 16.16
C GLU A 740 18.90 47.06 16.46
N GLU A 741 20.01 47.32 17.14
CA GLU A 741 20.96 46.29 17.56
C GLU A 741 20.30 45.21 18.44
N ASN A 742 19.38 45.58 19.33
CA ASN A 742 18.64 44.59 20.14
C ASN A 742 17.67 43.73 19.31
N VAL A 743 17.02 44.30 18.29
CA VAL A 743 16.16 43.54 17.35
C VAL A 743 17.03 42.56 16.57
N GLU A 744 18.18 43.01 16.07
CA GLU A 744 19.14 42.19 15.32
C GLU A 744 19.70 41.04 16.17
N VAL A 745 20.04 41.29 17.44
CA VAL A 745 20.46 40.24 18.38
C VAL A 745 19.38 39.18 18.57
N PHE A 746 18.12 39.57 18.82
CA PHE A 746 17.05 38.59 18.99
C PHE A 746 16.72 37.83 17.69
N GLN A 747 16.82 38.47 16.53
CA GLN A 747 16.68 37.81 15.23
C GLN A 747 17.79 36.77 15.03
N LYS A 748 19.04 37.12 15.36
CA LYS A 748 20.18 36.20 15.27
C LYS A 748 20.07 35.03 16.25
N GLU A 749 19.71 35.30 17.51
CA GLU A 749 19.46 34.23 18.52
C GLU A 749 18.34 33.28 18.05
N MET A 750 17.32 33.80 17.37
CA MET A 750 16.24 32.98 16.83
C MET A 750 16.73 32.10 15.67
N GLN A 751 17.53 32.64 14.76
CA GLN A 751 18.15 31.88 13.66
C GLN A 751 19.13 30.81 14.17
N GLU A 752 19.97 31.14 15.15
CA GLU A 752 20.90 30.17 15.77
C GLU A 752 20.13 29.03 16.43
N LEU A 753 19.02 29.34 17.12
CA LEU A 753 18.19 28.35 17.78
C LEU A 753 17.41 27.47 16.79
N GLU A 754 16.95 28.03 15.67
CA GLU A 754 16.35 27.27 14.56
C GLU A 754 17.37 26.33 13.90
N GLN A 755 18.60 26.80 13.72
CA GLN A 755 19.70 25.99 13.18
C GLN A 755 20.10 24.85 14.13
N GLU A 756 20.16 25.11 15.44
CA GLU A 756 20.44 24.09 16.46
C GLU A 756 19.35 23.02 16.49
N LEU A 757 18.06 23.41 16.44
CA LEU A 757 16.95 22.47 16.31
C LEU A 757 17.14 21.57 15.08
N LYS A 758 17.47 22.18 13.95
CA LYS A 758 17.67 21.47 12.69
C LYS A 758 18.78 20.42 12.80
N GLU A 759 19.95 20.82 13.29
CA GLU A 759 21.10 19.92 13.44
C GLU A 759 20.78 18.76 14.38
N GLU A 760 20.13 19.02 15.51
CA GLU A 760 19.71 17.97 16.44
C GLU A 760 18.66 17.03 15.81
N THR A 761 17.68 17.56 15.04
CA THR A 761 16.70 16.70 14.34
C THR A 761 17.33 15.83 13.25
N ALA A 762 18.32 16.35 12.51
CA ALA A 762 19.01 15.61 11.47
C ALA A 762 19.88 14.48 12.03
N LEU A 763 20.47 14.67 13.21
CA LEU A 763 21.23 13.62 13.90
C LEU A 763 20.32 12.47 14.34
N ILE A 764 19.15 12.78 14.93
CA ILE A 764 18.15 11.77 15.30
C ILE A 764 17.73 10.99 14.05
N ALA A 765 17.44 11.67 12.95
CA ALA A 765 17.07 11.05 11.69
C ALA A 765 18.11 10.03 11.18
N ALA A 766 19.37 10.44 11.11
CA ALA A 766 20.46 9.60 10.61
C ALA A 766 20.68 8.35 11.47
N GLU A 767 20.54 8.47 12.80
CA GLU A 767 20.69 7.34 13.73
C GLU A 767 19.64 6.24 13.49
N TRP A 768 18.41 6.61 13.14
CA TRP A 768 17.34 5.65 12.90
C TRP A 768 17.39 5.02 11.50
N ASP A 769 17.92 5.70 10.49
CA ASP A 769 18.00 5.20 9.10
C ASP A 769 19.14 4.18 8.86
N GLU A 770 20.29 4.32 9.53
CA GLU A 770 21.43 3.39 9.36
C GLU A 770 21.19 1.98 9.96
N THR A 771 20.15 1.82 10.77
CA THR A 771 20.14 0.82 11.83
C THR A 771 19.18 -0.37 11.57
N LEU A 772 18.60 -0.47 10.37
CA LEU A 772 17.53 -1.45 10.04
C LEU A 772 17.94 -2.66 9.18
N GLN A 773 19.23 -2.93 8.98
CA GLN A 773 19.67 -3.89 7.94
C GLN A 773 20.04 -5.30 8.43
N GLU A 774 20.48 -5.46 9.68
CA GLU A 774 20.98 -6.75 10.19
C GLU A 774 19.98 -7.47 11.11
N PHE A 775 19.78 -8.76 10.87
CA PHE A 775 18.94 -9.64 11.70
C PHE A 775 19.71 -10.86 12.18
N GLU A 776 19.38 -11.28 13.39
CA GLU A 776 19.85 -12.55 13.95
C GLU A 776 18.74 -13.60 13.82
N GLU A 777 19.06 -14.77 13.25
CA GLU A 777 18.15 -15.92 13.24
C GLU A 777 18.15 -16.62 14.60
N VAL A 778 16.95 -16.79 15.17
CA VAL A 778 16.71 -17.40 16.47
C VAL A 778 15.82 -18.62 16.29
N PRO A 779 16.38 -19.84 16.21
CA PRO A 779 15.59 -21.06 16.06
C PRO A 779 14.89 -21.45 17.37
N ILE A 780 13.58 -21.67 17.30
CA ILE A 780 12.73 -22.20 18.35
C ILE A 780 12.47 -23.67 18.07
N LYS A 781 13.09 -24.53 18.88
CA LYS A 781 12.92 -25.99 18.79
C LYS A 781 11.84 -26.46 19.76
N PRO A 782 11.00 -27.43 19.38
CA PRO A 782 10.02 -28.01 20.28
C PRO A 782 10.74 -28.86 21.32
N ARG A 783 10.12 -29.11 22.47
CA ARG A 783 10.58 -30.15 23.41
C ARG A 783 9.96 -31.48 23.01
N LYS A 784 10.53 -32.60 23.49
CA LYS A 784 9.95 -33.93 23.24
C LYS A 784 8.52 -34.06 23.79
N SER A 785 8.18 -33.35 24.86
CA SER A 785 6.83 -33.27 25.43
C SER A 785 5.84 -32.48 24.56
N ASP A 786 6.33 -31.67 23.64
CA ASP A 786 5.52 -30.78 22.81
C ASP A 786 5.12 -31.44 21.48
N VAL A 787 5.58 -32.68 21.24
CA VAL A 787 5.21 -33.49 20.07
C VAL A 787 4.15 -34.50 20.48
N GLN A 788 2.96 -34.36 19.89
CA GLN A 788 1.86 -35.29 20.04
C GLN A 788 1.69 -36.08 18.75
N VAL A 789 1.82 -37.40 18.84
CA VAL A 789 1.53 -38.32 17.73
C VAL A 789 0.14 -38.89 17.96
N ASP A 790 -0.81 -38.53 17.12
CA ASP A 790 -2.20 -38.98 17.25
C ASP A 790 -2.41 -40.35 16.62
N MET A 791 -1.74 -40.60 15.48
CA MET A 791 -1.91 -41.84 14.74
C MET A 791 -0.62 -42.26 14.05
N VAL A 792 -0.28 -43.55 14.18
CA VAL A 792 0.61 -44.25 13.25
C VAL A 792 -0.09 -45.52 12.82
N ALA A 793 -0.41 -45.63 11.53
CA ALA A 793 -1.22 -46.70 11.00
C ALA A 793 -0.65 -47.22 9.67
N LEU A 794 -0.98 -48.47 9.35
CA LEU A 794 -0.74 -49.00 8.01
C LEU A 794 -1.72 -48.28 7.06
N ALA A 795 -1.18 -47.54 6.11
CA ALA A 795 -1.94 -46.80 5.12
C ALA A 795 -1.80 -47.43 3.74
N TRP A 796 -2.92 -47.65 3.08
CA TRP A 796 -2.97 -47.97 1.67
C TRP A 796 -3.07 -46.65 0.90
N ALA A 797 -1.99 -46.27 0.24
CA ALA A 797 -1.92 -45.05 -0.57
C ALA A 797 -2.33 -45.35 -2.02
N PRO A 798 -3.29 -44.63 -2.63
CA PRO A 798 -3.78 -44.91 -3.98
C PRO A 798 -2.84 -44.36 -5.04
N TYR A 799 -2.63 -45.13 -6.11
CA TYR A 799 -1.81 -44.79 -7.27
C TYR A 799 -2.47 -45.25 -8.56
N TRP A 800 -2.32 -44.47 -9.63
CA TRP A 800 -2.69 -44.91 -10.97
C TRP A 800 -1.55 -45.67 -11.63
N SER A 801 -1.79 -46.94 -11.99
CA SER A 801 -1.03 -47.65 -13.01
C SER A 801 -1.53 -47.21 -14.37
N LEU A 802 -0.65 -46.60 -15.16
CA LEU A 802 -0.96 -46.19 -16.51
C LEU A 802 -0.11 -47.03 -17.47
N ILE A 803 -0.78 -47.84 -18.28
CA ILE A 803 -0.15 -48.61 -19.35
C ILE A 803 -0.46 -47.89 -20.66
N TYR A 804 0.59 -47.49 -21.38
CA TYR A 804 0.45 -46.74 -22.62
C TYR A 804 1.53 -47.12 -23.63
N LYS A 805 1.24 -46.94 -24.93
CA LYS A 805 2.19 -47.22 -26.01
C LYS A 805 2.69 -45.92 -26.65
N ASP A 806 4.00 -45.84 -26.84
CA ASP A 806 4.64 -44.78 -27.61
C ASP A 806 5.43 -45.36 -28.81
N ARG A 807 6.29 -44.55 -29.45
CA ARG A 807 7.09 -44.98 -30.62
C ARG A 807 8.22 -45.96 -30.28
N ILE A 808 8.53 -46.15 -29.00
CA ILE A 808 9.68 -46.90 -28.48
C ILE A 808 9.20 -48.20 -27.81
N GLY A 809 7.98 -48.25 -27.29
CA GLY A 809 7.37 -49.49 -26.79
C GLY A 809 6.12 -49.27 -25.94
N GLU A 810 5.75 -50.32 -25.21
CA GLU A 810 4.75 -50.25 -24.15
C GLU A 810 5.43 -49.86 -22.84
N HIS A 811 4.87 -48.86 -22.16
CA HIS A 811 5.39 -48.30 -20.92
C HIS A 811 4.34 -48.42 -19.83
N THR A 812 4.79 -48.76 -18.63
CA THR A 812 3.97 -48.71 -17.41
C THR A 812 4.54 -47.64 -16.50
N THR A 813 3.69 -46.73 -16.03
CA THR A 813 4.07 -45.70 -15.05
C THR A 813 3.08 -45.71 -13.90
N VAL A 814 3.57 -45.55 -12.68
CA VAL A 814 2.76 -45.46 -11.46
C VAL A 814 2.79 -44.00 -10.99
N VAL A 815 1.63 -43.41 -10.72
CA VAL A 815 1.50 -41.99 -10.33
C VAL A 815 0.64 -41.89 -9.07
N PRO A 816 1.07 -41.15 -8.03
CA PRO A 816 0.25 -40.93 -6.82
C PRO A 816 -1.13 -40.38 -7.16
N ALA A 817 -2.17 -40.96 -6.56
CA ALA A 817 -3.57 -40.56 -6.75
C ALA A 817 -4.19 -39.87 -5.52
N TYR A 818 -3.42 -39.70 -4.43
CA TYR A 818 -3.79 -38.96 -3.22
C TYR A 818 -3.37 -37.49 -3.25
#